data_AF-A0A9D1LTZ8-F1
#
_entry.id   AF-A0A9D1LTZ8-F1
#
_cell.length_a   1.000
_cell.length_b   1.000
_cell.length_c   1.000
_cell.angle_alpha   90.00
_cell.angle_beta   90.00
_cell.angle_gamma   90.00
#
_symmetry.space_group_name_H-M   'P 1'
#
loop_
_entity.id
_entity.type
_entity.pdbx_description
1 polymer ?
#
loop_
_entity_poly.entity_id
_entity_poly.type
_entity_poly.pdbx_seq_one_letter_code
_entity_poly.pdbx_strand_id
1 'polypeptide(L)'
;MGKRVALFAMLFFMAFHAVCRANDYTSHWAAEAITGAMRAGIAAGDPSGDFRPDDAVSRAEFVTFLAKTLRLQIWRGAATFTDVDAAAWYYPYVSAAEQYGLVSGYADGSFRPAEPLSRQDAVAILCRAYKTPLFHEQEILINYSDFRRIAAYSANYMAYAVSERLLTGYADGTLRPEQSMTRAEALALINRFDTYFASVEASTPAFLFGYPKTAPTGAQNKITLTVRTNIPCNVYYKLIKAEDDTSILPPAREQISTLLVPVTVANTDFLCTIDAEPNTRYNLYLVAVANGVYGETATLKNIAPMPYTMGTGSADRPYIISNELQLDQIRNFPDKHFRLDADIALTGEWEPIGSVDEQGLMFTGSLDGNGHRITNLSIDGDGQYVGLFAYLFGATVKNLSVDANIAGKSDVGIIAGHAEGATIENCYTSGFVSGSGNNTGGIVGTNFGVIRNCMSTVYVVESMAYAGGIAGRNLGDIENCLSASHSVSADMYAGGIAGANIGGHVQNCVAANMHVADVLTSNTGRITTNRQNGTTVNNYGYNRMRSNSSAVQPGADGQDGADIAWDTLTGAAFYEDPLGWDFASIWRRPDKQTDSFLLPSLKALPAPELEAGYTIYQPIRISTAAELRQINDRPDAHFILAANITLPHSAANMPNLQLCPLTENPEEGFSGSLDGNGYTISNLYIPLAEDGSAEGLFGSIADGGIVRNLNLKNADVTGSSNTGILAAVNYGSIENCTVDGVITAYQYDRPANAGGVCGMNYGTLDNVESTVNIHLITSSSTAGGVAAQNEGIINNAAYAGTITAESKGNQSNAVIGGIAGINTDGFIYNAYANATVRAQAFANYTGGICGIQNSGELYKCSSKGRIYAQAGNSAPSAAYTGGIAGLSAGGLVMHSFSAAGLTASANDSYTGGIVGYNGTSTIQNTYATGAILQTGGIYRADESQVFAGGIVGCNETGFINGAVALNPYVKSNGASGRICAKTPEGNGSDNYAYDNMDIALRDAPDCENGTVLPAATLKNASFFTTPIGQGGLLGWSSVRDDPESGVWTDNVLGARNYTLPLLDGVKYQNTFTMPNIR
;
A
#
# COMPACT_ATOMS: atom_id res chain seq x y z
N MET A 1 14.47 20.66 15.10
CA MET A 1 15.02 21.88 15.73
C MET A 1 13.85 22.77 16.17
N GLY A 2 13.77 23.19 17.44
CA GLY A 2 12.90 24.33 17.83
C GLY A 2 11.59 24.08 18.59
N LYS A 3 11.47 23.10 19.49
CA LYS A 3 10.49 23.17 20.59
C LYS A 3 11.12 23.94 21.75
N ARG A 4 10.72 25.21 21.95
CA ARG A 4 10.77 26.00 23.21
C ARG A 4 10.56 27.47 22.84
N VAL A 5 9.37 28.02 23.12
CA VAL A 5 9.13 29.22 23.94
C VAL A 5 7.60 29.36 24.06
N ALA A 6 7.06 28.78 25.12
CA ALA A 6 5.76 29.12 25.68
C ALA A 6 6.00 29.39 27.16
N LEU A 7 6.41 30.63 27.48
CA LEU A 7 6.38 31.29 28.79
C LEU A 7 7.13 32.63 28.63
N PHE A 8 6.62 33.71 29.21
CA PHE A 8 7.04 35.12 29.10
C PHE A 8 6.32 36.00 28.07
N ALA A 9 5.01 36.18 28.28
CA ALA A 9 4.34 37.47 28.03
C ALA A 9 3.02 37.54 28.82
N MET A 10 3.08 37.28 30.13
CA MET A 10 2.05 37.68 31.09
C MET A 10 2.76 38.60 32.10
N LEU A 11 2.18 39.77 32.37
CA LEU A 11 2.64 40.85 33.25
C LEU A 11 3.64 41.86 32.66
N PHE A 12 3.15 42.87 31.94
CA PHE A 12 3.13 44.27 32.40
C PHE A 12 2.68 45.18 31.23
N PHE A 13 1.39 45.50 31.15
CA PHE A 13 0.88 46.82 30.75
C PHE A 13 -0.61 46.88 31.08
N MET A 14 -0.91 46.90 32.39
CA MET A 14 -2.12 47.59 32.87
C MET A 14 -1.76 49.08 32.97
N ALA A 15 -2.25 49.86 32.03
CA ALA A 15 -2.47 51.29 32.21
C ALA A 15 -3.68 51.69 31.37
N PHE A 16 -4.82 51.81 32.07
CA PHE A 16 -6.04 52.53 31.67
C PHE A 16 -6.56 52.33 30.24
N HIS A 17 -7.24 51.20 30.00
CA HIS A 17 -8.44 51.26 29.17
C HIS A 17 -9.58 51.64 30.09
N ALA A 18 -10.03 52.89 29.98
CA ALA A 18 -11.37 53.23 30.43
C ALA A 18 -12.32 52.27 29.70
N VAL A 19 -13.01 51.41 30.45
CA VAL A 19 -14.16 50.67 29.96
C VAL A 19 -15.23 51.72 29.67
N CYS A 20 -15.23 52.27 28.46
CA CYS A 20 -16.37 52.98 27.94
C CYS A 20 -17.37 51.89 27.51
N ARG A 21 -18.45 51.78 28.27
CA ARG A 21 -19.62 50.99 27.88
C ARG A 21 -20.39 51.78 26.83
N ALA A 22 -20.11 51.47 25.56
CA ALA A 22 -21.03 51.66 24.45
C ALA A 22 -20.68 50.55 23.44
N ASN A 23 -21.58 49.58 23.29
CA ASN A 23 -21.50 48.65 22.18
C ASN A 23 -22.79 48.87 21.40
N ASP A 24 -22.78 49.87 20.52
CA ASP A 24 -23.84 50.13 19.53
C ASP A 24 -24.22 48.89 18.69
N TYR A 25 -23.48 47.78 18.81
CA TYR A 25 -23.73 46.49 18.20
C TYR A 25 -24.14 45.34 19.14
N THR A 26 -24.17 45.48 20.48
CA THR A 26 -24.46 44.31 21.36
C THR A 26 -25.84 43.69 21.21
N SER A 27 -26.84 44.49 20.87
CA SER A 27 -28.21 44.03 20.57
C SER A 27 -28.49 43.95 19.07
N HIS A 28 -27.46 44.16 18.23
CA HIS A 28 -27.59 44.15 16.78
C HIS A 28 -27.59 42.70 16.26
N TRP A 29 -28.29 42.43 15.16
CA TRP A 29 -28.40 41.06 14.60
C TRP A 29 -27.03 40.46 14.21
N ALA A 30 -26.06 41.31 13.90
CA ALA A 30 -24.68 40.92 13.58
C ALA A 30 -23.71 40.96 14.79
N ALA A 31 -24.21 41.03 16.03
CA ALA A 31 -23.39 41.18 17.24
C ALA A 31 -22.25 40.15 17.34
N GLU A 32 -22.54 38.90 16.99
CA GLU A 32 -21.57 37.80 17.05
C GLU A 32 -20.41 38.00 16.07
N ALA A 33 -20.71 38.24 14.79
CA ALA A 33 -19.71 38.46 13.74
C ALA A 33 -18.84 39.70 14.04
N ILE A 34 -19.45 40.78 14.52
CA ILE A 34 -18.73 42.01 14.90
C ILE A 34 -17.81 41.75 16.10
N THR A 35 -18.30 41.06 17.13
CA THR A 35 -17.50 40.73 18.33
C THR A 35 -16.32 39.82 17.98
N GLY A 36 -16.53 38.82 17.11
CA GLY A 36 -15.48 37.95 16.62
C GLY A 36 -14.39 38.71 15.86
N ALA A 37 -14.79 39.56 14.91
CA ALA A 37 -13.87 40.38 14.12
C ALA A 37 -13.06 41.36 14.97
N MET A 38 -13.68 41.98 15.98
CA MET A 38 -13.00 42.88 16.92
C MET A 38 -11.96 42.14 17.77
N ARG A 39 -12.28 40.94 18.27
CA ARG A 39 -11.35 40.11 19.05
C ARG A 39 -10.17 39.61 18.22
N ALA A 40 -10.42 39.27 16.96
CA ALA A 40 -9.39 38.81 16.02
C ALA A 40 -8.52 39.95 15.46
N GLY A 41 -8.81 41.22 15.79
CA GLY A 41 -8.11 42.39 15.25
C GLY A 41 -8.41 42.69 13.77
N ILE A 42 -9.45 42.05 13.23
CA ILE A 42 -9.94 42.24 11.85
C ILE A 42 -10.59 43.62 11.75
N ALA A 43 -11.50 43.93 12.68
CA ALA A 43 -12.19 45.20 12.79
C ALA A 43 -11.75 46.00 14.02
N ALA A 44 -11.98 47.31 13.99
CA ALA A 44 -11.79 48.21 15.12
C ALA A 44 -12.96 49.19 15.21
N GLY A 45 -13.37 49.52 16.44
CA GLY A 45 -14.31 50.59 16.73
C GLY A 45 -13.64 51.96 16.72
N ASP A 46 -14.43 53.01 16.82
CA ASP A 46 -13.91 54.37 16.97
C ASP A 46 -13.27 54.58 18.37
N PRO A 47 -12.64 55.74 18.65
CA PRO A 47 -12.02 56.00 19.95
C PRO A 47 -12.97 55.93 21.16
N SER A 48 -14.30 55.94 20.94
CA SER A 48 -15.34 55.76 21.95
C SER A 48 -15.77 54.29 22.13
N GLY A 49 -15.32 53.40 21.24
CA GLY A 49 -15.60 51.96 21.28
C GLY A 49 -16.75 51.52 20.36
N ASP A 50 -17.42 52.47 19.69
CA ASP A 50 -18.56 52.18 18.82
C ASP A 50 -18.10 51.64 17.45
N PHE A 51 -18.78 50.60 16.95
CA PHE A 51 -18.45 49.97 15.67
C PHE A 51 -19.20 50.58 14.48
N ARG A 52 -20.35 51.19 14.72
CA ARG A 52 -21.29 51.76 13.75
C ARG A 52 -21.78 50.73 12.74
N PRO A 53 -22.53 49.70 13.19
CA PRO A 53 -22.91 48.56 12.36
C PRO A 53 -23.75 48.93 11.12
N ASP A 54 -24.54 50.00 11.19
CA ASP A 54 -25.47 50.43 10.14
C ASP A 54 -24.87 51.45 9.14
N ASP A 55 -23.65 51.94 9.39
CA ASP A 55 -22.95 52.81 8.45
C ASP A 55 -22.54 52.03 7.19
N ALA A 56 -22.52 52.70 6.04
CA ALA A 56 -22.07 52.10 4.79
C ALA A 56 -20.59 51.74 4.85
N VAL A 57 -20.23 50.52 4.43
CA VAL A 57 -18.83 50.07 4.37
C VAL A 57 -18.14 50.64 3.13
N SER A 58 -16.97 51.24 3.31
CA SER A 58 -16.15 51.65 2.15
C SER A 58 -15.45 50.45 1.52
N ARG A 59 -15.12 50.56 0.22
CA ARG A 59 -14.38 49.53 -0.51
C ARG A 59 -13.02 49.20 0.12
N ALA A 60 -12.31 50.20 0.66
CA ALA A 60 -11.04 49.99 1.37
C ALA A 60 -11.22 49.27 2.72
N GLU A 61 -12.29 49.57 3.47
CA GLU A 61 -12.61 48.87 4.72
C GLU A 61 -12.95 47.40 4.47
N PHE A 62 -13.78 47.10 3.47
CA PHE A 62 -14.13 45.73 3.13
C PHE A 62 -12.90 44.88 2.77
N VAL A 63 -12.04 45.39 1.89
CA VAL A 63 -10.80 44.69 1.49
C VAL A 63 -9.86 44.51 2.68
N THR A 64 -9.78 45.50 3.58
CA THR A 64 -8.97 45.35 4.79
C THR A 64 -9.51 44.26 5.72
N PHE A 65 -10.83 44.20 5.92
CA PHE A 65 -11.44 43.11 6.70
C PHE A 65 -11.10 41.76 6.09
N LEU A 66 -11.31 41.59 4.78
CA LEU A 66 -11.03 40.33 4.09
C LEU A 66 -9.55 39.94 4.13
N ALA A 67 -8.63 40.86 3.86
CA ALA A 67 -7.19 40.60 3.87
C ALA A 67 -6.70 40.14 5.25
N LYS A 68 -7.24 40.72 6.32
CA LYS A 68 -6.94 40.31 7.70
C LYS A 68 -7.55 38.96 8.05
N THR A 69 -8.78 38.69 7.62
CA THR A 69 -9.42 37.37 7.79
C THR A 69 -8.57 36.27 7.17
N LEU A 70 -8.16 36.44 5.91
CA LEU A 70 -7.34 35.49 5.15
C LEU A 70 -5.86 35.47 5.56
N ARG A 71 -5.44 36.34 6.49
CA ARG A 71 -4.05 36.53 6.93
C ARG A 71 -3.06 36.66 5.77
N LEU A 72 -3.45 37.42 4.73
CA LEU A 72 -2.64 37.58 3.53
C LEU A 72 -1.24 38.09 3.89
N GLN A 73 -0.21 37.51 3.26
CA GLN A 73 1.15 38.00 3.43
C GLN A 73 1.25 39.40 2.81
N ILE A 74 1.68 40.36 3.63
CA ILE A 74 1.88 41.74 3.20
C ILE A 74 3.29 41.85 2.62
N TRP A 75 3.38 41.77 1.30
CA TRP A 75 4.62 42.03 0.58
C TRP A 75 4.86 43.55 0.50
N ARG A 76 6.11 43.98 0.58
CA ARG A 76 6.47 45.38 0.29
C ARG A 76 6.47 45.61 -1.23
N GLY A 77 5.28 45.73 -1.81
CA GLY A 77 5.05 46.10 -3.21
C GLY A 77 4.08 47.28 -3.31
N ALA A 78 4.17 48.06 -4.40
CA ALA A 78 3.27 49.18 -4.64
C ALA A 78 1.95 48.71 -5.29
N ALA A 79 0.81 49.13 -4.73
CA ALA A 79 -0.47 48.98 -5.41
C ALA A 79 -0.42 49.80 -6.72
N THR A 80 -0.96 49.28 -7.83
CA THR A 80 -0.86 49.97 -9.14
C THR A 80 -1.96 51.00 -9.37
N PHE A 81 -2.92 51.11 -8.45
CA PHE A 81 -4.06 52.02 -8.54
C PHE A 81 -3.66 53.49 -8.35
N THR A 82 -4.23 54.36 -9.19
CA THR A 82 -3.88 55.79 -9.26
C THR A 82 -4.34 56.63 -8.06
N ASP A 83 -5.29 56.14 -7.28
CA ASP A 83 -5.96 56.84 -6.18
C ASP A 83 -5.74 56.19 -4.80
N VAL A 84 -4.74 55.30 -4.68
CA VAL A 84 -4.36 54.64 -3.42
C VAL A 84 -3.05 55.24 -2.91
N ASP A 85 -3.14 56.10 -1.89
CA ASP A 85 -1.97 56.73 -1.26
C ASP A 85 -1.15 55.70 -0.45
N ALA A 86 0.17 55.66 -0.68
CA ALA A 86 1.12 54.80 0.04
C ALA A 86 1.18 55.07 1.56
N ALA A 87 0.76 56.26 2.01
CA ALA A 87 0.66 56.61 3.42
C ALA A 87 -0.69 56.21 4.06
N ALA A 88 -1.68 55.77 3.27
CA ALA A 88 -3.00 55.43 3.78
C ALA A 88 -2.98 54.12 4.59
N TRP A 89 -3.80 54.06 5.65
CA TRP A 89 -3.88 52.90 6.54
C TRP A 89 -4.30 51.59 5.83
N TYR A 90 -5.05 51.70 4.73
CA TYR A 90 -5.51 50.55 3.93
C TYR A 90 -4.52 50.11 2.84
N TYR A 91 -3.50 50.92 2.55
CA TYR A 91 -2.52 50.64 1.48
C TYR A 91 -1.91 49.23 1.52
N PRO A 92 -1.38 48.72 2.66
CA PRO A 92 -0.76 47.40 2.67
C PRO A 92 -1.74 46.27 2.36
N TYR A 93 -3.01 46.44 2.73
CA TYR A 93 -4.06 45.44 2.50
C TYR A 93 -4.58 45.46 1.07
N VAL A 94 -4.74 46.65 0.47
CA VAL A 94 -5.13 46.81 -0.94
C VAL A 94 -4.03 46.30 -1.87
N SER A 95 -2.76 46.61 -1.58
CA SER A 95 -1.61 46.09 -2.33
C SER A 95 -1.54 44.57 -2.29
N ALA A 96 -1.71 43.96 -1.11
CA ALA A 96 -1.79 42.51 -0.99
C ALA A 96 -2.99 41.95 -1.80
N ALA A 97 -4.19 42.51 -1.63
CA ALA A 97 -5.38 42.05 -2.34
C ALA A 97 -5.24 42.12 -3.87
N GLU A 98 -4.56 43.12 -4.41
CA GLU A 98 -4.26 43.23 -5.85
C GLU A 98 -3.31 42.11 -6.30
N GLN A 99 -2.21 41.87 -5.58
CA GLN A 99 -1.23 40.83 -5.91
C GLN A 99 -1.80 39.42 -5.87
N TYR A 100 -2.70 39.16 -4.92
CA TYR A 100 -3.44 37.90 -4.83
C TYR A 100 -4.61 37.83 -5.83
N GLY A 101 -4.82 38.86 -6.67
CA GLY A 101 -5.84 38.88 -7.71
C GLY A 101 -7.28 39.05 -7.18
N LEU A 102 -7.45 39.50 -5.94
CA LEU A 102 -8.76 39.67 -5.30
C LEU A 102 -9.51 40.89 -5.84
N VAL A 103 -8.76 41.92 -6.20
CA VAL A 103 -9.26 43.18 -6.76
C VAL A 103 -8.43 43.59 -7.97
N SER A 104 -9.09 44.13 -8.99
CA SER A 104 -8.47 44.57 -10.26
C SER A 104 -8.65 46.07 -10.56
N GLY A 105 -9.28 46.82 -9.65
CA GLY A 105 -9.68 48.21 -9.88
C GLY A 105 -10.75 48.38 -10.97
N TYR A 106 -10.99 49.62 -11.35
CA TYR A 106 -11.89 50.01 -12.44
C TYR A 106 -11.10 50.27 -13.73
N ALA A 107 -11.81 50.33 -14.86
CA ALA A 107 -11.20 50.51 -16.19
C ALA A 107 -10.41 51.83 -16.34
N ASP A 108 -10.66 52.82 -15.48
CA ASP A 108 -9.94 54.10 -15.41
C ASP A 108 -8.63 54.02 -14.59
N GLY A 109 -8.27 52.85 -14.04
CA GLY A 109 -7.08 52.65 -13.22
C GLY A 109 -7.24 53.09 -11.75
N SER A 110 -8.47 53.37 -11.31
CA SER A 110 -8.79 53.70 -9.90
C SER A 110 -9.23 52.47 -9.08
N PHE A 111 -9.04 52.52 -7.77
CA PHE A 111 -9.57 51.57 -6.78
C PHE A 111 -10.84 52.10 -6.09
N ARG A 112 -10.93 53.41 -5.90
CA ARG A 112 -12.00 54.16 -5.22
C ARG A 112 -12.16 53.78 -3.75
N PRO A 113 -11.14 54.06 -2.90
CA PRO A 113 -11.07 53.53 -1.54
C PRO A 113 -12.19 54.00 -0.60
N ALA A 114 -12.70 55.22 -0.78
CA ALA A 114 -13.73 55.82 0.07
C ALA A 114 -15.18 55.58 -0.43
N GLU A 115 -15.36 55.01 -1.63
CA GLU A 115 -16.71 54.77 -2.15
C GLU A 115 -17.40 53.62 -1.40
N PRO A 116 -18.70 53.75 -1.08
CA PRO A 116 -19.48 52.65 -0.52
C PRO A 116 -19.49 51.42 -1.44
N LEU A 117 -19.25 50.24 -0.88
CA LEU A 117 -19.19 49.00 -1.65
C LEU A 117 -20.60 48.43 -1.92
N SER A 118 -20.89 48.16 -3.20
CA SER A 118 -22.16 47.51 -3.58
C SER A 118 -22.18 46.03 -3.15
N ARG A 119 -23.37 45.50 -2.88
CA ARG A 119 -23.54 44.11 -2.45
C ARG A 119 -23.04 43.10 -3.47
N GLN A 120 -23.20 43.36 -4.77
CA GLN A 120 -22.69 42.48 -5.82
C GLN A 120 -21.16 42.51 -5.96
N ASP A 121 -20.50 43.65 -5.68
CA ASP A 121 -19.04 43.75 -5.72
C ASP A 121 -18.40 43.00 -4.56
N ALA A 122 -18.98 43.08 -3.36
CA ALA A 122 -18.52 42.35 -2.20
C ALA A 122 -18.52 40.83 -2.45
N VAL A 123 -19.61 40.30 -3.04
CA VAL A 123 -19.73 38.89 -3.40
C VAL A 123 -18.69 38.50 -4.46
N ALA A 124 -18.49 39.31 -5.50
CA ALA A 124 -17.49 39.03 -6.53
C ALA A 124 -16.07 38.98 -5.97
N ILE A 125 -15.72 39.88 -5.04
CA ILE A 125 -14.41 39.89 -4.38
C ILE A 125 -14.24 38.63 -3.52
N LEU A 126 -15.25 38.26 -2.73
CA LEU A 126 -15.21 37.05 -1.89
C LEU A 126 -15.08 35.77 -2.71
N CYS A 127 -15.88 35.63 -3.78
CA CYS A 127 -15.80 34.48 -4.66
C CYS A 127 -14.41 34.30 -5.30
N ARG A 128 -13.74 35.40 -5.68
CA ARG A 128 -12.35 35.35 -6.16
C ARG A 128 -11.39 34.94 -5.04
N ALA A 129 -11.56 35.49 -3.84
CA ALA A 129 -10.69 35.22 -2.71
C ALA A 129 -10.70 33.76 -2.28
N TYR A 130 -11.87 33.12 -2.31
CA TYR A 130 -12.03 31.70 -2.01
C TYR A 130 -11.99 30.80 -3.26
N LYS A 131 -11.57 31.35 -4.41
CA LYS A 131 -11.40 30.61 -5.70
C LYS A 131 -12.61 29.74 -6.05
N THR A 132 -13.82 30.29 -5.91
CA THR A 132 -15.05 29.56 -6.18
C THR A 132 -15.12 29.04 -7.62
N PRO A 133 -15.65 27.84 -7.89
CA PRO A 133 -15.82 27.33 -9.24
C PRO A 133 -16.74 28.25 -10.06
N LEU A 134 -16.55 28.26 -11.38
CA LEU A 134 -17.44 29.00 -12.29
C LEU A 134 -18.83 28.34 -12.31
N PHE A 135 -19.80 28.99 -11.68
CA PHE A 135 -21.18 28.52 -11.59
C PHE A 135 -22.01 29.04 -12.77
N HIS A 136 -22.55 28.14 -13.58
CA HIS A 136 -23.22 28.49 -14.84
C HIS A 136 -24.76 28.49 -14.74
N GLU A 137 -25.34 28.05 -13.62
CA GLU A 137 -26.79 27.95 -13.41
C GLU A 137 -27.39 29.25 -12.88
N GLN A 138 -27.38 30.30 -13.71
CA GLN A 138 -27.90 31.62 -13.33
C GLN A 138 -29.43 31.65 -13.11
N GLU A 139 -30.15 30.60 -13.49
CA GLU A 139 -31.62 30.50 -13.37
C GLU A 139 -32.10 30.62 -11.93
N ILE A 140 -31.29 30.23 -10.95
CA ILE A 140 -31.60 30.38 -9.52
C ILE A 140 -31.89 31.84 -9.12
N LEU A 141 -31.30 32.80 -9.84
CA LEU A 141 -31.47 34.23 -9.59
C LEU A 141 -32.87 34.73 -10.00
N ILE A 142 -33.57 34.03 -10.90
CA ILE A 142 -34.93 34.42 -11.37
C ILE A 142 -35.94 34.46 -10.20
N ASN A 143 -35.65 33.74 -9.11
CA ASN A 143 -36.46 33.74 -7.90
C ASN A 143 -36.47 35.09 -7.15
N TYR A 144 -35.63 36.05 -7.55
CA TYR A 144 -35.56 37.37 -6.93
C TYR A 144 -36.09 38.45 -7.89
N SER A 145 -36.97 39.31 -7.39
CA SER A 145 -37.68 40.29 -8.21
C SER A 145 -36.78 41.33 -8.91
N ASP A 146 -35.57 41.55 -8.38
CA ASP A 146 -34.58 42.52 -8.87
C ASP A 146 -33.39 41.89 -9.59
N PHE A 147 -33.45 40.60 -9.96
CA PHE A 147 -32.34 39.89 -10.62
C PHE A 147 -31.81 40.57 -11.89
N ARG A 148 -32.68 41.31 -12.62
CA ARG A 148 -32.32 42.07 -13.82
C ARG A 148 -31.36 43.24 -13.55
N ARG A 149 -31.16 43.62 -12.28
CA ARG A 149 -30.23 44.67 -11.84
C ARG A 149 -28.83 44.13 -11.50
N ILE A 150 -28.61 42.82 -11.58
CA ILE A 150 -27.29 42.22 -11.37
C ILE A 150 -26.42 42.48 -12.59
N ALA A 151 -25.22 43.01 -12.39
CA ALA A 151 -24.29 43.27 -13.47
C ALA A 151 -23.74 41.96 -14.09
N ALA A 152 -23.48 41.97 -15.40
CA ALA A 152 -23.05 40.75 -16.11
C ALA A 152 -21.75 40.14 -15.55
N TYR A 153 -20.83 40.96 -15.03
CA TYR A 153 -19.57 40.47 -14.45
C TYR A 153 -19.75 39.76 -13.09
N SER A 154 -20.84 40.04 -12.37
CA SER A 154 -21.12 39.49 -11.04
C SER A 154 -22.15 38.36 -11.07
N ALA A 155 -22.84 38.15 -12.19
CA ALA A 155 -23.95 37.20 -12.31
C ALA A 155 -23.58 35.77 -11.84
N ASN A 156 -22.46 35.21 -12.31
CA ASN A 156 -22.02 33.86 -11.90
C ASN A 156 -21.67 33.79 -10.40
N TYR A 157 -21.05 34.83 -9.85
CA TYR A 157 -20.68 34.89 -8.43
C TYR A 157 -21.90 35.02 -7.53
N MET A 158 -22.87 35.85 -7.94
CA MET A 158 -24.14 36.01 -7.22
C MET A 158 -24.96 34.72 -7.25
N ALA A 159 -25.01 34.02 -8.40
CA ALA A 159 -25.69 32.74 -8.52
C ALA A 159 -25.07 31.69 -7.60
N TYR A 160 -23.73 31.58 -7.59
CA TYR A 160 -23.00 30.69 -6.68
C TYR A 160 -23.27 31.01 -5.21
N ALA A 161 -23.19 32.28 -4.82
CA ALA A 161 -23.39 32.66 -3.43
C ALA A 161 -24.82 32.38 -2.95
N VAL A 162 -25.82 32.51 -3.84
CA VAL A 162 -27.21 32.15 -3.53
C VAL A 162 -27.38 30.62 -3.45
N SER A 163 -26.82 29.85 -4.37
CA SER A 163 -26.94 28.38 -4.39
C SER A 163 -26.37 27.75 -3.12
N GLU A 164 -25.20 28.22 -2.70
CA GLU A 164 -24.50 27.76 -1.50
C GLU A 164 -25.04 28.39 -0.21
N ARG A 165 -26.11 29.18 -0.28
CA ARG A 165 -26.71 29.91 0.84
C ARG A 165 -25.74 30.86 1.56
N LEU A 166 -24.65 31.25 0.90
CA LEU A 166 -23.69 32.26 1.35
C LEU A 166 -24.31 33.67 1.28
N LEU A 167 -25.24 33.88 0.34
CA LEU A 167 -26.03 35.09 0.19
C LEU A 167 -27.52 34.76 0.28
N THR A 168 -28.22 35.46 1.17
CA THR A 168 -29.68 35.39 1.27
C THR A 168 -30.30 36.70 0.78
N GLY A 169 -31.49 36.59 0.17
CA GLY A 169 -32.32 37.75 -0.17
C GLY A 169 -33.06 38.31 1.03
N TYR A 170 -33.71 39.45 0.82
CA TYR A 170 -34.52 40.13 1.83
C TYR A 170 -35.96 39.60 1.83
N ALA A 171 -36.70 39.87 2.90
CA ALA A 171 -38.08 39.40 3.08
C ALA A 171 -39.07 39.89 1.99
N ASP A 172 -38.71 40.96 1.26
CA ASP A 172 -39.46 41.49 0.12
C ASP A 172 -39.16 40.77 -1.21
N GLY A 173 -38.34 39.72 -1.20
CA GLY A 173 -37.99 38.94 -2.40
C GLY A 173 -36.94 39.61 -3.29
N THR A 174 -36.09 40.49 -2.75
CA THR A 174 -35.00 41.17 -3.47
C THR A 174 -33.61 40.71 -3.03
N LEU A 175 -32.59 40.85 -3.87
CA LEU A 175 -31.16 40.67 -3.53
C LEU A 175 -30.44 42.00 -3.28
N ARG A 176 -30.98 43.11 -3.79
CA ARG A 176 -30.46 44.48 -3.72
C ARG A 176 -29.00 44.59 -4.21
N PRO A 177 -28.70 44.16 -5.45
CA PRO A 177 -27.31 44.01 -5.93
C PRO A 177 -26.53 45.32 -6.00
N GLU A 178 -27.21 46.43 -6.34
CA GLU A 178 -26.62 47.76 -6.46
C GLU A 178 -26.61 48.54 -5.12
N GLN A 179 -27.26 48.03 -4.07
CA GLN A 179 -27.32 48.73 -2.79
C GLN A 179 -25.96 48.65 -2.07
N SER A 180 -25.56 49.77 -1.46
CA SER A 180 -24.39 49.83 -0.60
C SER A 180 -24.58 48.96 0.65
N MET A 181 -23.59 48.12 0.96
CA MET A 181 -23.60 47.28 2.16
C MET A 181 -23.29 48.07 3.41
N THR A 182 -23.87 47.68 4.54
CA THR A 182 -23.45 48.19 5.85
C THR A 182 -22.19 47.48 6.36
N ARG A 183 -21.49 48.09 7.31
CA ARG A 183 -20.33 47.48 7.99
C ARG A 183 -20.68 46.15 8.66
N ALA A 184 -21.88 46.04 9.23
CA ALA A 184 -22.38 44.80 9.81
C ALA A 184 -22.62 43.71 8.75
N GLU A 185 -23.24 44.07 7.62
CA GLU A 185 -23.47 43.13 6.52
C GLU A 185 -22.14 42.63 5.93
N ALA A 186 -21.14 43.49 5.81
CA ALA A 186 -19.81 43.12 5.32
C ALA A 186 -19.13 42.06 6.18
N LEU A 187 -19.05 42.28 7.50
CA LEU A 187 -18.43 41.31 8.41
C LEU A 187 -19.23 40.01 8.49
N ALA A 188 -20.56 40.09 8.49
CA ALA A 188 -21.41 38.90 8.48
C ALA A 188 -21.20 38.06 7.20
N LEU A 189 -21.06 38.71 6.04
CA LEU A 189 -20.82 38.04 4.77
C LEU A 189 -19.42 37.44 4.69
N ILE A 190 -18.38 38.17 5.09
CA ILE A 190 -17.00 37.65 5.18
C ILE A 190 -16.95 36.44 6.11
N ASN A 191 -17.54 36.54 7.31
CA ASN A 191 -17.55 35.45 8.28
C ASN A 191 -18.26 34.21 7.74
N ARG A 192 -19.35 34.38 6.98
CA ARG A 192 -20.07 33.24 6.37
C ARG A 192 -19.24 32.54 5.29
N PHE A 193 -18.57 33.29 4.43
CA PHE A 193 -17.65 32.72 3.44
C PHE A 193 -16.48 32.00 4.14
N ASP A 194 -15.85 32.64 5.12
CA ASP A 194 -14.72 32.08 5.85
C ASP A 194 -15.08 30.78 6.58
N THR A 195 -16.21 30.78 7.29
CA THR A 195 -16.72 29.59 7.99
C THR A 195 -17.07 28.47 7.02
N TYR A 196 -17.73 28.79 5.90
CA TYR A 196 -18.07 27.80 4.88
C TYR A 196 -16.81 27.17 4.29
N PHE A 197 -15.85 27.96 3.81
CA PHE A 197 -14.65 27.41 3.18
C PHE A 197 -13.70 26.72 4.16
N ALA A 198 -13.63 27.16 5.42
CA ALA A 198 -12.92 26.42 6.46
C ALA A 198 -13.57 25.05 6.74
N SER A 199 -14.90 24.96 6.67
CA SER A 199 -15.61 23.68 6.80
C SER A 199 -15.40 22.77 5.58
N VAL A 200 -15.32 23.34 4.37
CA VAL A 200 -14.99 22.61 3.15
C VAL A 200 -13.55 22.08 3.22
N GLU A 201 -12.58 22.89 3.64
CA GLU A 201 -11.18 22.46 3.77
C GLU A 201 -11.02 21.34 4.81
N ALA A 202 -11.66 21.48 5.98
CA ALA A 202 -11.64 20.44 7.02
C ALA A 202 -12.32 19.12 6.61
N SER A 203 -13.23 19.17 5.62
CA SER A 203 -13.94 18.00 5.09
C SER A 203 -13.38 17.49 3.76
N THR A 204 -12.35 18.16 3.21
CA THR A 204 -11.71 17.72 1.97
C THR A 204 -10.68 16.63 2.28
N PRO A 205 -10.86 15.40 1.76
CA PRO A 205 -9.90 14.33 1.97
C PRO A 205 -8.62 14.62 1.19
N ALA A 206 -7.48 14.35 1.81
CA ALA A 206 -6.17 14.51 1.22
C ALA A 206 -5.23 13.42 1.71
N PHE A 207 -4.29 13.03 0.86
CA PHE A 207 -3.16 12.21 1.29
C PHE A 207 -2.23 13.04 2.17
N LEU A 208 -1.73 12.44 3.25
CA LEU A 208 -0.72 13.12 4.06
C LEU A 208 0.60 13.20 3.31
N PHE A 209 1.37 14.23 3.63
CA PHE A 209 2.70 14.45 3.05
C PHE A 209 3.56 13.17 3.10
N GLY A 210 4.13 12.79 1.94
CA GLY A 210 4.92 11.56 1.78
C GLY A 210 4.11 10.29 1.49
N TYR A 211 2.79 10.39 1.39
CA TYR A 211 1.88 9.30 1.01
C TYR A 211 1.05 9.72 -0.20
N PRO A 212 0.62 8.78 -1.05
CA PRO A 212 0.87 7.33 -1.02
C PRO A 212 2.32 6.98 -1.41
N LYS A 213 2.86 5.88 -0.88
CA LYS A 213 4.21 5.38 -1.21
C LYS A 213 4.18 3.89 -1.57
N THR A 214 5.10 3.42 -2.41
CA THR A 214 5.26 1.99 -2.67
C THR A 214 5.74 1.26 -1.41
N ALA A 215 5.19 0.07 -1.17
CA ALA A 215 5.58 -0.78 -0.06
C ALA A 215 6.54 -1.90 -0.53
N PRO A 216 7.55 -2.26 0.28
CA PRO A 216 8.57 -3.24 -0.10
C PRO A 216 8.09 -4.70 -0.06
N THR A 217 6.93 -4.98 0.54
CA THR A 217 6.41 -6.33 0.84
C THR A 217 5.43 -6.88 -0.20
N GLY A 218 5.59 -6.53 -1.48
CA GLY A 218 4.65 -6.93 -2.54
C GLY A 218 4.84 -8.34 -3.07
N ALA A 219 3.75 -9.00 -3.45
CA ALA A 219 3.80 -10.25 -4.21
C ALA A 219 4.16 -10.01 -5.69
N GLN A 220 4.63 -11.04 -6.37
CA GLN A 220 4.87 -10.99 -7.82
C GLN A 220 3.57 -10.63 -8.57
N ASN A 221 3.66 -9.76 -9.58
CA ASN A 221 2.54 -9.19 -10.36
C ASN A 221 1.62 -8.25 -9.57
N LYS A 222 2.08 -7.75 -8.42
CA LYS A 222 1.32 -6.79 -7.62
C LYS A 222 2.11 -5.53 -7.29
N ILE A 223 1.43 -4.39 -7.35
CA ILE A 223 1.91 -3.08 -6.88
C ILE A 223 1.34 -2.87 -5.49
N THR A 224 2.21 -2.89 -4.48
CA THR A 224 1.80 -2.66 -3.08
C THR A 224 2.07 -1.22 -2.68
N LEU A 225 1.13 -0.60 -1.99
CA LEU A 225 1.16 0.80 -1.59
C LEU A 225 0.85 0.93 -0.11
N THR A 226 1.59 1.78 0.58
CA THR A 226 1.17 2.33 1.86
C THR A 226 0.45 3.66 1.61
N VAL A 227 -0.79 3.77 2.06
CA VAL A 227 -1.59 5.00 1.97
C VAL A 227 -1.89 5.54 3.36
N ARG A 228 -1.97 6.87 3.47
CA ARG A 228 -2.33 7.58 4.70
C ARG A 228 -3.04 8.87 4.34
N THR A 229 -4.20 9.13 4.98
CA THR A 229 -5.06 10.28 4.68
C THR A 229 -5.33 11.12 5.93
N ASN A 230 -5.68 12.40 5.72
CA ASN A 230 -5.94 13.38 6.79
C ASN A 230 -7.28 13.14 7.53
N ILE A 231 -8.25 12.50 6.86
CA ILE A 231 -9.56 12.11 7.39
C ILE A 231 -9.91 10.69 6.89
N PRO A 232 -10.87 10.00 7.52
CA PRO A 232 -11.39 8.75 6.96
C PRO A 232 -12.02 8.99 5.58
N CYS A 233 -11.66 8.16 4.60
CA CYS A 233 -12.07 8.33 3.20
C CYS A 233 -11.86 7.05 2.38
N ASN A 234 -12.46 6.97 1.20
CA ASN A 234 -12.14 5.94 0.21
C ASN A 234 -11.02 6.43 -0.71
N VAL A 235 -10.06 5.56 -1.01
CA VAL A 235 -9.03 5.82 -1.99
C VAL A 235 -9.37 5.07 -3.27
N TYR A 236 -9.54 5.78 -4.37
CA TYR A 236 -9.75 5.22 -5.71
C TYR A 236 -8.47 5.37 -6.52
N TYR A 237 -8.33 4.53 -7.54
CA TYR A 237 -7.17 4.54 -8.41
C TYR A 237 -7.49 4.29 -9.88
N LYS A 238 -6.54 4.69 -10.73
CA LYS A 238 -6.42 4.28 -12.13
C LYS A 238 -4.96 3.98 -12.44
N LEU A 239 -4.74 2.81 -13.01
CA LEU A 239 -3.43 2.35 -13.45
C LEU A 239 -3.35 2.45 -14.98
N ILE A 240 -2.35 3.17 -15.50
CA ILE A 240 -2.14 3.37 -16.95
C ILE A 240 -0.71 2.94 -17.28
N LYS A 241 -0.50 2.15 -18.34
CA LYS A 241 0.88 1.79 -18.75
C LYS A 241 1.64 3.05 -19.09
N ALA A 242 2.88 3.16 -18.63
CA ALA A 242 3.67 4.39 -18.76
C ALA A 242 3.86 4.81 -20.23
N GLU A 243 3.95 3.84 -21.14
CA GLU A 243 4.03 4.06 -22.59
C GLU A 243 2.72 4.56 -23.23
N ASP A 244 1.57 4.25 -22.62
CA ASP A 244 0.25 4.67 -23.10
C ASP A 244 -0.16 6.05 -22.53
N ASP A 245 0.55 6.55 -21.51
CA ASP A 245 0.21 7.78 -20.81
C ASP A 245 0.77 9.02 -21.52
N THR A 246 0.06 9.42 -22.57
CA THR A 246 0.42 10.59 -23.41
C THR A 246 -0.01 11.95 -22.83
N SER A 247 -0.68 11.98 -21.67
CA SER A 247 -1.21 13.20 -21.06
C SER A 247 -0.26 13.76 -20.00
N ILE A 248 0.03 15.07 -20.07
CA ILE A 248 0.72 15.77 -18.98
C ILE A 248 -0.19 16.08 -17.78
N LEU A 249 -1.51 15.98 -17.97
CA LEU A 249 -2.51 16.23 -16.94
C LEU A 249 -3.02 14.92 -16.36
N PRO A 250 -3.26 14.85 -15.04
CA PRO A 250 -3.88 13.68 -14.44
C PRO A 250 -5.27 13.44 -15.05
N PRO A 251 -5.74 12.17 -15.08
CA PRO A 251 -7.09 11.85 -15.51
C PRO A 251 -8.12 12.69 -14.74
N ALA A 252 -9.22 13.03 -15.41
CA ALA A 252 -10.33 13.68 -14.72
C ALA A 252 -10.82 12.77 -13.58
N ARG A 253 -11.29 13.37 -12.48
CA ARG A 253 -11.69 12.63 -11.26
C ARG A 253 -12.72 11.53 -11.56
N GLU A 254 -13.56 11.75 -12.57
CA GLU A 254 -14.60 10.83 -13.05
C GLU A 254 -14.05 9.62 -13.82
N GLN A 255 -12.79 9.68 -14.27
CA GLN A 255 -12.11 8.60 -14.97
C GLN A 255 -11.39 7.63 -14.01
N ILE A 256 -11.31 7.97 -12.72
CA ILE A 256 -10.73 7.14 -11.67
C ILE A 256 -11.85 6.28 -11.08
N SER A 257 -11.97 5.03 -11.55
CA SER A 257 -13.14 4.18 -11.31
C SER A 257 -12.91 3.00 -10.38
N THR A 258 -11.66 2.67 -10.03
CA THR A 258 -11.36 1.46 -9.27
C THR A 258 -11.13 1.80 -7.81
N LEU A 259 -11.94 1.25 -6.89
CA LEU A 259 -11.68 1.39 -5.47
C LEU A 259 -10.42 0.63 -5.09
N LEU A 260 -9.47 1.29 -4.44
CA LEU A 260 -8.26 0.67 -3.90
C LEU A 260 -8.47 0.18 -2.47
N VAL A 261 -8.84 1.09 -1.56
CA VAL A 261 -8.98 0.79 -0.13
C VAL A 261 -9.88 1.81 0.58
N PRO A 262 -10.73 1.38 1.53
CA PRO A 262 -11.35 2.28 2.50
C PRO A 262 -10.41 2.58 3.66
N VAL A 263 -10.09 3.86 3.88
CA VAL A 263 -9.33 4.35 5.03
C VAL A 263 -10.32 4.74 6.14
N THR A 264 -10.45 3.88 7.15
CA THR A 264 -11.43 4.04 8.24
C THR A 264 -10.92 4.91 9.40
N VAL A 265 -9.60 5.08 9.51
CA VAL A 265 -8.96 5.87 10.57
C VAL A 265 -7.97 6.84 9.94
N ALA A 266 -8.14 8.13 10.21
CA ALA A 266 -7.22 9.17 9.76
C ALA A 266 -5.81 8.96 10.36
N ASN A 267 -4.78 9.37 9.62
CA ASN A 267 -3.39 9.32 10.07
C ASN A 267 -2.84 7.92 10.41
N THR A 268 -3.47 6.85 9.90
CA THR A 268 -2.99 5.46 10.02
C THR A 268 -2.45 4.96 8.67
N ASP A 269 -1.44 4.07 8.71
CA ASP A 269 -0.93 3.42 7.51
C ASP A 269 -1.84 2.28 7.08
N PHE A 270 -2.17 2.24 5.80
CA PHE A 270 -2.92 1.15 5.18
C PHE A 270 -2.12 0.56 4.04
N LEU A 271 -1.92 -0.76 4.09
CA LEU A 271 -1.30 -1.50 3.00
C LEU A 271 -2.38 -1.92 2.01
N CYS A 272 -2.15 -1.66 0.73
CA CYS A 272 -3.08 -2.05 -0.34
C CYS A 272 -2.30 -2.52 -1.55
N THR A 273 -2.94 -3.35 -2.36
CA THR A 273 -2.25 -4.13 -3.39
C THR A 273 -3.06 -4.10 -4.68
N ILE A 274 -2.41 -3.76 -5.79
CA ILE A 274 -3.02 -3.63 -7.13
C ILE A 274 -2.43 -4.69 -8.04
N ASP A 275 -3.27 -5.48 -8.70
CA ASP A 275 -2.80 -6.43 -9.72
C ASP A 275 -2.27 -5.67 -10.94
N ALA A 276 -1.11 -6.09 -11.44
CA ALA A 276 -0.41 -5.47 -12.55
C ALA A 276 0.34 -6.50 -13.39
N GLU A 277 0.55 -6.22 -14.68
CA GLU A 277 1.30 -7.13 -15.54
C GLU A 277 2.78 -7.14 -15.12
N PRO A 278 3.42 -8.32 -15.01
CA PRO A 278 4.84 -8.41 -14.69
C PRO A 278 5.67 -7.58 -15.68
N ASN A 279 6.79 -7.06 -15.19
CA ASN A 279 7.77 -6.32 -16.00
C ASN A 279 7.15 -5.17 -16.82
N THR A 280 6.11 -4.52 -16.31
CA THR A 280 5.44 -3.40 -16.97
C THR A 280 5.47 -2.16 -16.09
N ARG A 281 5.85 -0.99 -16.66
CA ARG A 281 5.79 0.30 -15.96
C ARG A 281 4.39 0.90 -16.07
N TYR A 282 3.94 1.51 -14.99
CA TYR A 282 2.66 2.17 -14.88
C TYR A 282 2.78 3.56 -14.26
N ASN A 283 1.88 4.45 -14.65
CA ASN A 283 1.53 5.64 -13.90
C ASN A 283 0.24 5.37 -13.14
N LEU A 284 0.28 5.57 -11.83
CA LEU A 284 -0.82 5.36 -10.92
C LEU A 284 -1.35 6.70 -10.43
N TYR A 285 -2.65 6.89 -10.65
CA TYR A 285 -3.38 8.06 -10.22
C TYR A 285 -4.34 7.66 -9.10
N LEU A 286 -4.30 8.38 -7.99
CA LEU A 286 -5.04 8.07 -6.76
C LEU A 286 -5.86 9.29 -6.34
N VAL A 287 -7.11 9.08 -5.94
CA VAL A 287 -7.94 10.16 -5.39
C VAL A 287 -8.59 9.70 -4.09
N ALA A 288 -8.46 10.52 -3.06
CA ALA A 288 -9.17 10.33 -1.80
C ALA A 288 -10.56 10.97 -1.90
N VAL A 289 -11.60 10.26 -1.48
CA VAL A 289 -13.00 10.71 -1.56
C VAL A 289 -13.70 10.43 -0.24
N ALA A 290 -14.26 11.47 0.37
CA ALA A 290 -14.98 11.41 1.64
C ALA A 290 -16.30 12.15 1.49
N ASN A 291 -17.42 11.51 1.83
CA ASN A 291 -18.75 12.12 1.77
C ASN A 291 -19.08 12.78 0.41
N GLY A 292 -18.61 12.19 -0.69
CA GLY A 292 -18.78 12.72 -2.06
C GLY A 292 -17.88 13.92 -2.41
N VAL A 293 -17.04 14.40 -1.48
CA VAL A 293 -16.04 15.42 -1.72
C VAL A 293 -14.76 14.76 -2.25
N TYR A 294 -14.35 15.15 -3.46
CA TYR A 294 -13.12 14.67 -4.08
C TYR A 294 -11.92 15.51 -3.64
N GLY A 295 -10.92 14.83 -3.09
CA GLY A 295 -9.62 15.37 -2.76
C GLY A 295 -8.74 15.69 -3.97
N GLU A 296 -7.53 16.15 -3.68
CA GLU A 296 -6.49 16.23 -4.70
C GLU A 296 -6.04 14.84 -5.17
N THR A 297 -5.63 14.76 -6.43
CA THR A 297 -5.12 13.51 -7.03
C THR A 297 -3.66 13.35 -6.67
N ALA A 298 -3.32 12.28 -5.95
CA ALA A 298 -1.94 11.85 -5.81
C ALA A 298 -1.51 11.04 -7.04
N THR A 299 -0.25 11.19 -7.47
CA THR A 299 0.28 10.50 -8.64
C THR A 299 1.61 9.84 -8.28
N LEU A 300 1.74 8.56 -8.62
CA LEU A 300 3.00 7.83 -8.61
C LEU A 300 3.32 7.44 -10.05
N LYS A 301 4.41 7.98 -10.59
CA LYS A 301 4.83 7.70 -11.97
C LYS A 301 5.86 6.59 -12.03
N ASN A 302 5.92 5.89 -13.15
CA ASN A 302 6.93 4.86 -13.45
C ASN A 302 7.04 3.75 -12.39
N ILE A 303 5.92 3.37 -11.77
CA ILE A 303 5.87 2.26 -10.81
C ILE A 303 5.72 0.93 -11.54
N ALA A 304 6.30 -0.13 -11.01
CA ALA A 304 6.16 -1.50 -11.53
C ALA A 304 5.72 -2.45 -10.41
N PRO A 305 5.00 -3.55 -10.71
CA PRO A 305 4.85 -4.64 -9.75
C PRO A 305 6.22 -5.19 -9.36
N MET A 306 6.33 -5.88 -8.22
CA MET A 306 7.62 -6.36 -7.69
C MET A 306 8.51 -6.92 -8.82
N PRO A 307 9.56 -6.18 -9.24
CA PRO A 307 10.20 -6.39 -10.54
C PRO A 307 11.18 -7.56 -10.52
N TYR A 308 11.61 -7.94 -9.31
CA TYR A 308 12.56 -9.02 -9.10
C TYR A 308 11.81 -10.32 -8.86
N THR A 309 11.90 -11.20 -9.84
CA THR A 309 11.31 -12.55 -9.79
C THR A 309 12.30 -13.59 -9.26
N MET A 310 13.48 -13.16 -8.80
CA MET A 310 14.61 -13.98 -8.34
C MET A 310 15.37 -13.25 -7.24
N GLY A 311 15.70 -13.95 -6.15
CA GLY A 311 16.40 -13.39 -4.98
C GLY A 311 15.47 -12.68 -4.00
N THR A 312 15.91 -12.53 -2.75
CA THR A 312 15.17 -11.79 -1.69
C THR A 312 15.75 -10.39 -1.46
N GLY A 313 16.85 -10.05 -2.11
CA GLY A 313 17.57 -8.80 -1.93
C GLY A 313 18.50 -8.78 -0.71
N SER A 314 18.68 -9.93 -0.03
CA SER A 314 19.69 -10.11 1.01
C SER A 314 21.08 -10.34 0.42
N ALA A 315 22.13 -10.21 1.23
CA ALA A 315 23.51 -10.35 0.78
C ALA A 315 23.84 -11.75 0.23
N ASP A 316 23.23 -12.79 0.81
CA ASP A 316 23.34 -14.18 0.39
C ASP A 316 22.42 -14.51 -0.80
N ARG A 317 21.31 -13.78 -0.97
CA ARG A 317 20.32 -14.00 -2.03
C ARG A 317 19.97 -12.67 -2.74
N PRO A 318 20.92 -12.08 -3.50
CA PRO A 318 20.70 -10.80 -4.17
C PRO A 318 19.59 -10.91 -5.23
N TYR A 319 18.89 -9.81 -5.48
CA TYR A 319 17.96 -9.71 -6.60
C TYR A 319 18.71 -9.86 -7.93
N ILE A 320 18.18 -10.69 -8.83
CA ILE A 320 18.81 -10.95 -10.14
C ILE A 320 18.23 -10.04 -11.22
N ILE A 321 19.10 -9.41 -11.99
CA ILE A 321 18.77 -8.42 -13.02
C ILE A 321 19.11 -8.98 -14.40
N SER A 322 18.10 -9.07 -15.26
CA SER A 322 18.20 -9.64 -16.61
C SER A 322 17.76 -8.68 -17.72
N ASN A 323 17.20 -7.52 -17.36
CA ASN A 323 16.71 -6.54 -18.31
C ASN A 323 16.81 -5.10 -17.76
N GLU A 324 16.64 -4.12 -18.67
CA GLU A 324 16.72 -2.68 -18.37
C GLU A 324 15.72 -2.25 -17.29
N LEU A 325 14.50 -2.78 -17.29
CA LEU A 325 13.49 -2.42 -16.29
C LEU A 325 13.93 -2.83 -14.88
N GLN A 326 14.43 -4.05 -14.71
CA GLN A 326 14.92 -4.53 -13.42
C GLN A 326 16.11 -3.71 -12.92
N LEU A 327 17.02 -3.30 -13.82
CA LEU A 327 18.14 -2.43 -13.46
C LEU A 327 17.66 -1.05 -12.96
N ASP A 328 16.71 -0.45 -13.66
CA ASP A 328 16.14 0.84 -13.29
C ASP A 328 15.48 0.84 -11.90
N GLN A 329 14.91 -0.30 -11.49
CA GLN A 329 14.19 -0.40 -10.22
C GLN A 329 15.10 -0.48 -8.99
N ILE A 330 16.42 -0.56 -9.14
CA ILE A 330 17.36 -0.50 -8.00
C ILE A 330 17.12 0.76 -7.16
N ARG A 331 16.75 1.88 -7.81
CA ARG A 331 16.46 3.17 -7.15
C ARG A 331 15.39 3.09 -6.04
N ASN A 332 14.50 2.10 -6.12
CA ASN A 332 13.42 1.90 -5.14
C ASN A 332 13.83 1.02 -3.95
N PHE A 333 15.03 0.42 -3.99
CA PHE A 333 15.52 -0.54 -3.00
C PHE A 333 17.00 -0.25 -2.65
N PRO A 334 17.32 0.95 -2.14
CA PRO A 334 18.69 1.43 -2.02
C PRO A 334 19.57 0.65 -1.02
N ASP A 335 18.95 -0.12 -0.12
CA ASP A 335 19.60 -0.94 0.91
C ASP A 335 19.81 -2.41 0.49
N LYS A 336 19.35 -2.81 -0.71
CA LYS A 336 19.33 -4.22 -1.14
C LYS A 336 20.54 -4.61 -2.00
N HIS A 337 20.70 -5.92 -2.15
CA HIS A 337 21.79 -6.52 -2.91
C HIS A 337 21.30 -7.02 -4.27
N PHE A 338 22.08 -6.79 -5.32
CA PHE A 338 21.75 -7.03 -6.72
C PHE A 338 22.87 -7.74 -7.46
N ARG A 339 22.52 -8.53 -8.47
CA ARG A 339 23.48 -9.14 -9.40
C ARG A 339 22.95 -9.21 -10.84
N LEU A 340 23.79 -8.90 -11.82
CA LEU A 340 23.43 -9.04 -13.24
C LEU A 340 23.54 -10.50 -13.72
N ASP A 341 22.63 -10.90 -14.61
CA ASP A 341 22.60 -12.20 -15.30
C ASP A 341 22.63 -12.07 -16.84
N ALA A 342 22.62 -10.84 -17.33
CA ALA A 342 22.71 -10.53 -18.75
C ALA A 342 23.43 -9.19 -18.96
N ASP A 343 23.98 -9.02 -20.16
CA ASP A 343 24.38 -7.69 -20.63
C ASP A 343 23.12 -6.85 -20.85
N ILE A 344 23.13 -5.62 -20.33
CA ILE A 344 22.00 -4.70 -20.39
C ILE A 344 22.34 -3.56 -21.34
N ALA A 345 21.54 -3.39 -22.38
CA ALA A 345 21.61 -2.23 -23.27
C ALA A 345 20.50 -1.25 -22.89
N LEU A 346 20.88 -0.04 -22.47
CA LEU A 346 19.94 1.02 -22.15
C LEU A 346 19.39 1.65 -23.43
N THR A 347 18.12 2.04 -23.40
CA THR A 347 17.38 2.54 -24.58
C THR A 347 17.05 4.02 -24.53
N GLY A 348 17.16 4.67 -23.36
CA GLY A 348 16.87 6.09 -23.17
C GLY A 348 17.89 6.81 -22.28
N GLU A 349 17.62 8.09 -22.02
CA GLU A 349 18.38 8.90 -21.05
C GLU A 349 18.29 8.30 -19.65
N TRP A 350 19.42 8.22 -18.96
CA TRP A 350 19.54 7.61 -17.64
C TRP A 350 19.39 8.65 -16.54
N GLU A 351 18.55 8.37 -15.55
CA GLU A 351 18.51 9.12 -14.30
C GLU A 351 19.40 8.42 -13.26
N PRO A 352 20.44 9.08 -12.74
CA PRO A 352 21.36 8.52 -11.74
C PRO A 352 20.65 7.88 -10.54
N ILE A 353 21.14 6.73 -10.09
CA ILE A 353 20.58 6.04 -8.91
C ILE A 353 21.10 6.70 -7.62
N GLY A 354 20.16 7.08 -6.77
CA GLY A 354 20.40 7.65 -5.44
C GLY A 354 20.41 9.18 -5.42
N SER A 355 20.36 9.77 -4.23
CA SER A 355 20.31 11.24 -4.06
C SER A 355 21.12 11.74 -2.87
N VAL A 356 21.63 12.97 -2.98
CA VAL A 356 22.29 13.73 -1.91
C VAL A 356 21.32 14.57 -1.08
N ASP A 357 20.14 14.87 -1.63
CA ASP A 357 19.22 15.85 -1.04
C ASP A 357 18.31 15.23 0.03
N GLU A 358 18.17 13.90 0.04
CA GLU A 358 17.31 13.17 0.98
C GLU A 358 18.05 12.02 1.68
N GLN A 359 18.13 12.13 3.02
CA GLN A 359 18.66 11.06 3.87
C GLN A 359 17.77 9.82 3.75
N GLY A 360 18.32 8.73 3.23
CA GLY A 360 17.60 7.47 2.95
C GLY A 360 17.47 7.11 1.47
N LEU A 361 17.79 8.04 0.56
CA LEU A 361 17.85 7.76 -0.89
C LEU A 361 19.28 7.48 -1.40
N MET A 362 20.30 7.50 -0.53
CA MET A 362 21.65 7.09 -0.92
C MET A 362 21.70 5.58 -1.13
N PHE A 363 22.44 5.11 -2.14
CA PHE A 363 22.61 3.67 -2.34
C PHE A 363 23.61 3.12 -1.32
N THR A 364 23.17 2.18 -0.48
CA THR A 364 23.95 1.54 0.58
C THR A 364 24.12 0.03 0.41
N GLY A 365 23.39 -0.56 -0.54
CA GLY A 365 23.43 -1.98 -0.88
C GLY A 365 24.63 -2.40 -1.73
N SER A 366 24.44 -3.40 -2.61
CA SER A 366 25.50 -3.83 -3.53
C SER A 366 25.02 -4.18 -4.92
N LEU A 367 25.83 -3.88 -5.94
CA LEU A 367 25.64 -4.35 -7.31
C LEU A 367 26.84 -5.19 -7.76
N ASP A 368 26.61 -6.49 -7.99
CA ASP A 368 27.59 -7.40 -8.60
C ASP A 368 27.28 -7.55 -10.10
N GLY A 369 28.15 -7.01 -10.96
CA GLY A 369 28.03 -7.14 -12.40
C GLY A 369 28.23 -8.57 -12.91
N ASN A 370 28.79 -9.49 -12.11
CA ASN A 370 29.06 -10.87 -12.51
C ASN A 370 29.83 -11.01 -13.85
N GLY A 371 30.60 -9.97 -14.22
CA GLY A 371 31.33 -9.88 -15.49
C GLY A 371 30.50 -9.37 -16.68
N HIS A 372 29.22 -9.04 -16.50
CA HIS A 372 28.33 -8.47 -17.51
C HIS A 372 28.57 -6.97 -17.74
N ARG A 373 27.94 -6.47 -18.82
CA ARG A 373 28.08 -5.10 -19.28
C ARG A 373 26.76 -4.33 -19.21
N ILE A 374 26.85 -3.07 -18.80
CA ILE A 374 25.81 -2.07 -19.06
C ILE A 374 26.31 -1.19 -20.20
N THR A 375 25.52 -1.02 -21.25
CA THR A 375 25.90 -0.27 -22.46
C THR A 375 24.87 0.78 -22.83
N ASN A 376 25.28 1.77 -23.62
CA ASN A 376 24.47 2.92 -24.03
C ASN A 376 23.96 3.77 -22.87
N LEU A 377 24.68 3.79 -21.74
CA LEU A 377 24.32 4.71 -20.65
C LEU A 377 24.56 6.14 -21.14
N SER A 378 23.48 6.89 -21.33
CA SER A 378 23.51 8.27 -21.80
C SER A 378 22.97 9.19 -20.72
N ILE A 379 23.72 10.24 -20.40
CA ILE A 379 23.23 11.34 -19.59
C ILE A 379 23.69 12.63 -20.25
N ASP A 380 22.77 13.47 -20.67
CA ASP A 380 23.06 14.80 -21.23
C ASP A 380 22.43 15.91 -20.39
N GLY A 381 23.23 16.59 -19.55
CA GLY A 381 22.74 17.70 -18.72
C GLY A 381 23.81 18.41 -17.88
N ASP A 382 23.38 19.40 -17.08
CA ASP A 382 24.23 20.20 -16.20
C ASP A 382 24.05 19.86 -14.70
N GLY A 383 23.63 18.62 -14.42
CA GLY A 383 23.42 18.09 -13.07
C GLY A 383 24.72 17.92 -12.27
N GLN A 384 24.60 17.84 -10.95
CA GLN A 384 25.71 17.47 -10.05
C GLN A 384 25.52 16.03 -9.56
N TYR A 385 26.60 15.32 -9.28
CA TYR A 385 26.59 13.90 -8.86
C TYR A 385 26.01 13.00 -9.95
N VAL A 386 26.75 12.87 -11.05
CA VAL A 386 26.26 12.22 -12.27
C VAL A 386 27.05 10.96 -12.55
N GLY A 387 26.33 9.86 -12.82
CA GLY A 387 26.84 8.52 -13.11
C GLY A 387 25.72 7.49 -13.20
N LEU A 388 26.07 6.21 -13.31
CA LEU A 388 25.11 5.13 -13.07
C LEU A 388 24.44 5.31 -11.70
N PHE A 389 25.25 5.63 -10.69
CA PHE A 389 24.83 6.09 -9.38
C PHE A 389 25.17 7.58 -9.19
N ALA A 390 24.28 8.34 -8.56
CA ALA A 390 24.63 9.68 -8.10
C ALA A 390 25.58 9.59 -6.90
N TYR A 391 25.21 8.78 -5.90
CA TYR A 391 25.90 8.70 -4.61
C TYR A 391 25.92 7.27 -4.05
N LEU A 392 27.12 6.75 -3.80
CA LEU A 392 27.36 5.49 -3.10
C LEU A 392 27.78 5.78 -1.65
N PHE A 393 27.08 5.23 -0.66
CA PHE A 393 27.40 5.39 0.77
C PHE A 393 27.56 4.03 1.46
N GLY A 394 28.80 3.61 1.74
CA GLY A 394 29.08 2.27 2.29
C GLY A 394 28.75 1.10 1.35
N ALA A 395 28.31 1.40 0.12
CA ALA A 395 27.89 0.42 -0.87
C ALA A 395 29.05 -0.31 -1.54
N THR A 396 28.74 -1.42 -2.22
CA THR A 396 29.71 -2.17 -3.03
C THR A 396 29.26 -2.28 -4.49
N VAL A 397 30.10 -1.85 -5.43
CA VAL A 397 29.91 -2.12 -6.87
C VAL A 397 31.09 -2.95 -7.35
N LYS A 398 30.84 -4.13 -7.91
CA LYS A 398 31.93 -5.01 -8.34
C LYS A 398 31.68 -5.78 -9.63
N ASN A 399 32.75 -6.23 -10.27
CA ASN A 399 32.73 -7.13 -11.44
C ASN A 399 31.85 -6.61 -12.59
N LEU A 400 31.84 -5.31 -12.83
CA LEU A 400 30.92 -4.66 -13.77
C LEU A 400 31.68 -3.91 -14.85
N SER A 401 31.25 -4.07 -16.11
CA SER A 401 31.66 -3.16 -17.19
C SER A 401 30.56 -2.16 -17.50
N VAL A 402 30.89 -0.88 -17.67
CA VAL A 402 29.93 0.17 -18.05
C VAL A 402 30.48 0.97 -19.22
N ASP A 403 29.73 1.01 -20.32
CA ASP A 403 29.99 1.87 -21.47
C ASP A 403 28.99 3.03 -21.47
N ALA A 404 29.49 4.26 -21.38
CA ALA A 404 28.65 5.44 -21.18
C ALA A 404 29.14 6.71 -21.87
N ASN A 405 28.20 7.58 -22.23
CA ASN A 405 28.44 8.97 -22.62
C ASN A 405 27.73 9.88 -21.61
N ILE A 406 28.51 10.59 -20.81
CA ILE A 406 27.98 11.40 -19.70
C ILE A 406 28.43 12.85 -19.84
N ALA A 407 27.48 13.78 -19.80
CA ALA A 407 27.70 15.20 -19.55
C ALA A 407 27.08 15.58 -18.20
N GLY A 408 27.83 16.33 -17.41
CA GLY A 408 27.40 16.85 -16.11
C GLY A 408 28.12 18.14 -15.75
N LYS A 409 27.79 18.71 -14.59
CA LYS A 409 28.43 19.91 -14.06
C LYS A 409 29.56 19.57 -13.10
N SER A 410 29.26 18.96 -11.96
CA SER A 410 30.28 18.63 -10.94
C SER A 410 30.05 17.23 -10.39
N ASP A 411 31.13 16.59 -9.94
CA ASP A 411 31.13 15.21 -9.45
C ASP A 411 30.55 14.26 -10.48
N VAL A 412 31.27 14.12 -11.59
CA VAL A 412 30.85 13.33 -12.75
C VAL A 412 31.76 12.11 -12.89
N GLY A 413 31.18 10.91 -12.95
CA GLY A 413 31.90 9.67 -13.25
C GLY A 413 30.97 8.56 -13.70
N ILE A 414 31.47 7.59 -14.50
CA ILE A 414 30.61 6.59 -15.13
C ILE A 414 29.90 5.68 -14.11
N ILE A 415 30.63 5.19 -13.09
CA ILE A 415 30.01 4.35 -12.05
C ILE A 415 29.28 5.22 -11.04
N ALA A 416 29.93 6.27 -10.54
CA ALA A 416 29.32 7.13 -9.55
C ALA A 416 29.76 8.59 -9.67
N GLY A 417 28.86 9.52 -9.38
CA GLY A 417 29.25 10.91 -9.13
C GLY A 417 30.11 11.04 -7.87
N HIS A 418 29.65 10.42 -6.78
CA HIS A 418 30.32 10.44 -5.48
C HIS A 418 30.34 9.06 -4.82
N ALA A 419 31.43 8.73 -4.15
CA ALA A 419 31.59 7.48 -3.41
C ALA A 419 32.16 7.73 -2.01
N GLU A 420 31.38 7.49 -0.96
CA GLU A 420 31.76 7.70 0.45
C GLU A 420 31.70 6.39 1.23
N GLY A 421 32.84 5.94 1.78
CA GLY A 421 32.94 4.63 2.44
C GLY A 421 32.61 3.43 1.54
N ALA A 422 32.38 3.66 0.24
CA ALA A 422 31.99 2.64 -0.72
C ALA A 422 33.21 1.88 -1.25
N THR A 423 32.98 0.67 -1.78
CA THR A 423 33.98 -0.14 -2.47
C THR A 423 33.60 -0.32 -3.93
N ILE A 424 34.48 0.09 -4.84
CA ILE A 424 34.36 -0.15 -6.28
C ILE A 424 35.50 -1.06 -6.69
N GLU A 425 35.18 -2.29 -7.09
CA GLU A 425 36.17 -3.35 -7.29
C GLU A 425 36.00 -4.08 -8.63
N ASN A 426 37.10 -4.41 -9.31
CA ASN A 426 37.07 -5.20 -10.55
C ASN A 426 36.12 -4.62 -11.62
N CYS A 427 36.07 -3.30 -11.76
CA CYS A 427 35.18 -2.64 -12.69
C CYS A 427 35.92 -2.09 -13.91
N TYR A 428 35.25 -2.07 -15.06
CA TYR A 428 35.76 -1.50 -16.30
C TYR A 428 34.81 -0.42 -16.83
N THR A 429 35.36 0.74 -17.20
CA THR A 429 34.59 1.85 -17.79
C THR A 429 35.12 2.26 -19.15
N SER A 430 34.23 2.52 -20.10
CA SER A 430 34.54 3.04 -21.43
C SER A 430 33.54 4.11 -21.88
N GLY A 431 33.94 4.88 -22.90
CA GLY A 431 33.13 5.94 -23.48
C GLY A 431 33.67 7.33 -23.17
N PHE A 432 32.77 8.28 -22.90
CA PHE A 432 33.08 9.70 -22.84
C PHE A 432 32.45 10.36 -21.60
N VAL A 433 33.22 11.23 -20.92
CA VAL A 433 32.73 12.04 -19.80
C VAL A 433 33.16 13.50 -19.99
N SER A 434 32.18 14.40 -19.89
CA SER A 434 32.39 15.85 -19.83
C SER A 434 31.80 16.42 -18.54
N GLY A 435 32.53 17.32 -17.88
CA GLY A 435 32.14 17.90 -16.60
C GLY A 435 32.37 19.40 -16.56
N SER A 436 31.35 20.24 -16.75
CA SER A 436 31.54 21.70 -16.91
C SER A 436 31.97 22.46 -15.63
N GLY A 437 32.28 21.74 -14.56
CA GLY A 437 32.51 22.23 -13.21
C GLY A 437 33.58 21.41 -12.47
N ASN A 438 33.33 21.05 -11.23
CA ASN A 438 34.36 20.50 -10.35
C ASN A 438 34.31 18.96 -10.30
N ASN A 439 35.47 18.31 -10.44
CA ASN A 439 35.68 16.87 -10.30
C ASN A 439 35.01 16.03 -11.41
N THR A 440 35.82 15.57 -12.34
CA THR A 440 35.41 14.68 -13.43
C THR A 440 36.35 13.48 -13.47
N GLY A 441 35.82 12.27 -13.28
CA GLY A 441 36.59 11.04 -13.30
C GLY A 441 36.05 10.03 -14.31
N GLY A 442 36.91 9.15 -14.83
CA GLY A 442 36.46 8.05 -15.69
C GLY A 442 35.58 7.04 -14.95
N ILE A 443 35.83 6.80 -13.66
CA ILE A 443 35.03 5.89 -12.82
C ILE A 443 34.17 6.66 -11.83
N VAL A 444 34.78 7.58 -11.07
CA VAL A 444 34.09 8.37 -10.02
C VAL A 444 34.44 9.84 -10.09
N GLY A 445 33.48 10.74 -9.89
CA GLY A 445 33.76 12.17 -9.72
C GLY A 445 34.64 12.44 -8.49
N THR A 446 34.10 12.17 -7.28
CA THR A 446 34.82 12.27 -6.01
C THR A 446 34.84 10.95 -5.22
N ASN A 447 36.03 10.53 -4.78
CA ASN A 447 36.23 9.31 -4.00
C ASN A 447 36.65 9.59 -2.54
N PHE A 448 35.88 9.06 -1.59
CA PHE A 448 36.18 8.92 -0.16
C PHE A 448 36.17 7.44 0.30
N GLY A 449 36.07 6.50 -0.65
CA GLY A 449 36.07 5.06 -0.41
C GLY A 449 37.30 4.38 -0.99
N VAL A 450 37.12 3.12 -1.42
CA VAL A 450 38.17 2.28 -2.00
C VAL A 450 37.81 1.97 -3.45
N ILE A 451 38.70 2.32 -4.38
CA ILE A 451 38.63 1.92 -5.78
C ILE A 451 39.81 0.97 -6.04
N ARG A 452 39.55 -0.30 -6.36
CA ARG A 452 40.64 -1.27 -6.54
C ARG A 452 40.44 -2.23 -7.69
N ASN A 453 41.55 -2.62 -8.32
CA ASN A 453 41.58 -3.52 -9.46
C ASN A 453 40.68 -3.06 -10.62
N CYS A 454 40.56 -1.75 -10.84
CA CYS A 454 39.65 -1.19 -11.84
C CYS A 454 40.39 -0.67 -13.07
N MET A 455 39.68 -0.60 -14.20
CA MET A 455 40.17 -0.07 -15.45
C MET A 455 39.26 1.03 -16.01
N SER A 456 39.85 2.07 -16.59
CA SER A 456 39.11 3.08 -17.36
C SER A 456 39.79 3.39 -18.69
N THR A 457 39.02 3.40 -19.78
CA THR A 457 39.46 3.86 -21.11
C THR A 457 38.73 5.14 -21.54
N VAL A 458 38.10 5.82 -20.57
CA VAL A 458 37.18 6.93 -20.76
C VAL A 458 37.90 8.20 -21.20
N TYR A 459 37.34 8.89 -22.19
CA TYR A 459 37.78 10.20 -22.62
C TYR A 459 37.22 11.24 -21.64
N VAL A 460 38.08 11.86 -20.84
CA VAL A 460 37.67 12.85 -19.83
C VAL A 460 38.04 14.24 -20.31
N VAL A 461 37.04 15.10 -20.53
CA VAL A 461 37.22 16.43 -21.10
C VAL A 461 36.39 17.49 -20.38
N GLU A 462 36.68 18.76 -20.68
CA GLU A 462 35.89 19.94 -20.27
C GLU A 462 35.77 20.15 -18.75
N SER A 463 36.50 19.38 -17.95
CA SER A 463 36.56 19.52 -16.50
C SER A 463 37.13 20.87 -16.09
N MET A 464 36.35 21.75 -15.46
CA MET A 464 36.87 23.05 -15.02
C MET A 464 38.02 22.88 -13.98
N ALA A 465 37.81 22.10 -12.92
CA ALA A 465 38.81 22.03 -11.84
C ALA A 465 39.72 20.80 -11.87
N TYR A 466 39.16 19.59 -11.77
CA TYR A 466 39.95 18.37 -11.53
C TYR A 466 39.50 17.23 -12.46
N ALA A 467 40.37 16.78 -13.36
CA ALA A 467 40.12 15.63 -14.22
C ALA A 467 41.05 14.46 -13.89
N GLY A 468 40.48 13.27 -13.70
CA GLY A 468 41.25 12.04 -13.53
C GLY A 468 40.76 10.90 -14.39
N GLY A 469 41.68 10.06 -14.85
CA GLY A 469 41.32 8.85 -15.58
C GLY A 469 40.48 7.85 -14.76
N ILE A 470 40.70 7.80 -13.44
CA ILE A 470 39.90 7.00 -12.49
C ILE A 470 38.99 7.92 -11.66
N ALA A 471 39.57 8.90 -10.97
CA ALA A 471 38.83 9.78 -10.07
C ALA A 471 39.13 11.26 -10.34
N GLY A 472 38.11 12.11 -10.43
CA GLY A 472 38.33 13.56 -10.53
C GLY A 472 39.08 14.08 -9.30
N ARG A 473 38.51 13.79 -8.12
CA ARG A 473 39.10 14.11 -6.82
C ARG A 473 39.16 12.87 -5.94
N ASN A 474 40.32 12.58 -5.36
CA ASN A 474 40.55 11.45 -4.48
C ASN A 474 40.88 11.89 -3.05
N LEU A 475 40.19 11.33 -2.07
CA LEU A 475 40.48 11.44 -0.63
C LEU A 475 40.54 10.08 0.06
N GLY A 476 40.13 9.01 -0.62
CA GLY A 476 40.27 7.62 -0.17
C GLY A 476 41.41 6.88 -0.87
N ASP A 477 41.21 5.58 -1.11
CA ASP A 477 42.21 4.68 -1.66
C ASP A 477 41.92 4.37 -3.14
N ILE A 478 42.96 4.46 -3.97
CA ILE A 478 42.96 3.98 -5.35
C ILE A 478 44.11 3.00 -5.50
N GLU A 479 43.79 1.74 -5.74
CA GLU A 479 44.75 0.64 -5.70
C GLU A 479 44.71 -0.22 -6.95
N ASN A 480 45.85 -0.61 -7.49
CA ASN A 480 45.94 -1.59 -8.57
C ASN A 480 45.09 -1.22 -9.81
N CYS A 481 44.92 0.08 -10.09
CA CYS A 481 44.04 0.57 -11.15
C CYS A 481 44.81 0.96 -12.41
N LEU A 482 44.15 0.85 -13.57
CA LEU A 482 44.68 1.25 -14.86
C LEU A 482 43.78 2.31 -15.52
N SER A 483 44.35 3.44 -15.91
CA SER A 483 43.71 4.36 -16.85
C SER A 483 44.42 4.32 -18.20
N ALA A 484 43.70 4.05 -19.28
CA ALA A 484 44.24 3.87 -20.62
C ALA A 484 43.40 4.62 -21.68
N SER A 485 43.17 5.91 -21.47
CA SER A 485 42.39 6.75 -22.38
C SER A 485 43.25 7.48 -23.41
N HIS A 486 42.61 8.03 -24.45
CA HIS A 486 43.30 8.93 -25.37
C HIS A 486 43.65 10.27 -24.70
N SER A 487 42.74 10.85 -23.92
CA SER A 487 42.96 12.13 -23.26
C SER A 487 42.24 12.21 -21.93
N VAL A 488 42.94 12.75 -20.93
CA VAL A 488 42.37 13.28 -19.69
C VAL A 488 42.72 14.76 -19.65
N SER A 489 41.72 15.63 -19.65
CA SER A 489 41.93 17.07 -19.68
C SER A 489 41.02 17.85 -18.75
N ALA A 490 41.59 18.89 -18.14
CA ALA A 490 40.90 19.86 -17.31
C ALA A 490 41.35 21.29 -17.63
N ASP A 491 40.64 22.30 -17.15
CA ASP A 491 41.14 23.66 -17.22
C ASP A 491 42.24 23.90 -16.18
N MET A 492 42.10 23.33 -14.97
CA MET A 492 43.08 23.55 -13.89
C MET A 492 44.01 22.36 -13.62
N TYR A 493 43.50 21.22 -13.18
CA TYR A 493 44.31 20.10 -12.68
C TYR A 493 43.95 18.79 -13.37
N ALA A 494 44.91 18.18 -14.05
CA ALA A 494 44.70 16.91 -14.73
C ALA A 494 45.70 15.85 -14.26
N GLY A 495 45.18 14.66 -13.96
CA GLY A 495 45.94 13.52 -13.51
C GLY A 495 45.57 12.26 -14.30
N GLY A 496 46.56 11.45 -14.69
CA GLY A 496 46.24 10.23 -15.44
C GLY A 496 45.46 9.18 -14.64
N ILE A 497 45.59 9.15 -13.31
CA ILE A 497 44.75 8.35 -12.39
C ILE A 497 43.76 9.24 -11.65
N ALA A 498 44.27 10.22 -10.90
CA ALA A 498 43.42 11.11 -10.10
C ALA A 498 43.74 12.57 -10.39
N GLY A 499 42.74 13.40 -10.67
CA GLY A 499 42.96 14.82 -10.93
C GLY A 499 43.65 15.51 -9.76
N ALA A 500 43.02 15.46 -8.58
CA ALA A 500 43.65 15.84 -7.32
C ALA A 500 43.55 14.72 -6.28
N ASN A 501 44.69 14.30 -5.75
CA ASN A 501 44.76 13.45 -4.56
C ASN A 501 44.91 14.33 -3.30
N ILE A 502 43.94 14.34 -2.40
CA ILE A 502 43.84 15.21 -1.21
C ILE A 502 43.74 14.33 0.03
N GLY A 503 44.89 14.04 0.66
CA GLY A 503 44.96 13.17 1.84
C GLY A 503 44.72 11.68 1.58
N GLY A 504 44.34 11.29 0.35
CA GLY A 504 44.13 9.91 -0.06
C GLY A 504 45.41 9.19 -0.51
N HIS A 505 45.27 7.90 -0.81
CA HIS A 505 46.38 7.02 -1.18
C HIS A 505 46.18 6.49 -2.61
N VAL A 506 47.14 6.74 -3.50
CA VAL A 506 47.17 6.19 -4.85
C VAL A 506 48.33 5.21 -4.94
N GLN A 507 48.06 3.91 -5.04
CA GLN A 507 49.09 2.90 -5.01
C GLN A 507 48.96 1.82 -6.08
N ASN A 508 50.11 1.35 -6.58
CA ASN A 508 50.20 0.31 -7.61
C ASN A 508 49.34 0.64 -8.84
N CYS A 509 49.19 1.90 -9.21
CA CYS A 509 48.34 2.32 -10.32
C CYS A 509 49.15 2.64 -11.58
N VAL A 510 48.48 2.57 -12.73
CA VAL A 510 49.11 2.73 -14.04
C VAL A 510 48.33 3.73 -14.87
N ALA A 511 48.97 4.83 -15.22
CA ALA A 511 48.45 5.79 -16.16
C ALA A 511 49.06 5.53 -17.55
N ALA A 512 48.31 4.85 -18.40
CA ALA A 512 48.64 4.53 -19.79
C ALA A 512 47.98 5.48 -20.80
N ASN A 513 47.50 6.63 -20.35
CA ASN A 513 46.83 7.61 -21.20
C ASN A 513 47.78 8.20 -22.26
N MET A 514 47.28 8.51 -23.46
CA MET A 514 48.13 9.14 -24.48
C MET A 514 48.45 10.61 -24.15
N HIS A 515 47.51 11.29 -23.50
CA HIS A 515 47.60 12.71 -23.20
C HIS A 515 46.95 13.04 -21.84
N VAL A 516 47.65 13.79 -21.01
CA VAL A 516 47.12 14.41 -19.78
C VAL A 516 47.45 15.90 -19.87
N ALA A 517 46.43 16.75 -19.92
CA ALA A 517 46.64 18.18 -20.12
C ALA A 517 45.74 19.03 -19.23
N ASP A 518 46.31 20.13 -18.75
CA ASP A 518 45.51 21.26 -18.31
C ASP A 518 45.61 22.43 -19.29
N VAL A 519 44.59 23.29 -19.30
CA VAL A 519 44.51 24.43 -20.23
C VAL A 519 45.03 25.73 -19.61
N LEU A 520 44.84 25.96 -18.30
CA LEU A 520 45.03 27.27 -17.68
C LEU A 520 46.23 27.38 -16.73
N THR A 521 46.70 26.29 -16.12
CA THR A 521 47.58 26.39 -14.93
C THR A 521 48.92 25.66 -15.02
N SER A 522 49.13 24.83 -16.04
CA SER A 522 50.30 23.95 -16.22
C SER A 522 50.58 23.01 -15.03
N ASN A 523 49.54 22.68 -14.25
CA ASN A 523 49.55 21.72 -13.16
C ASN A 523 48.97 20.38 -13.60
N THR A 524 49.79 19.59 -14.29
CA THR A 524 49.49 18.18 -14.62
C THR A 524 50.41 17.24 -13.85
N GLY A 525 49.91 16.03 -13.58
CA GLY A 525 50.74 14.90 -13.15
C GLY A 525 50.35 13.65 -13.94
N ARG A 526 51.33 12.84 -14.37
CA ARG A 526 51.02 11.61 -15.12
C ARG A 526 50.15 10.67 -14.28
N ILE A 527 50.32 10.65 -12.96
CA ILE A 527 49.46 9.91 -12.03
C ILE A 527 48.44 10.85 -11.39
N THR A 528 48.89 11.93 -10.75
CA THR A 528 48.02 12.88 -10.04
C THR A 528 48.77 14.18 -9.70
N THR A 529 48.06 15.30 -9.50
CA THR A 529 48.68 16.57 -9.07
C THR A 529 48.96 16.67 -7.56
N ASN A 530 48.98 15.52 -6.86
CA ASN A 530 49.14 15.29 -5.41
C ASN A 530 49.12 16.53 -4.48
N ARG A 531 48.08 16.67 -3.66
CA ARG A 531 47.77 17.86 -2.84
C ARG A 531 47.50 17.50 -1.38
N GLN A 532 47.66 18.47 -0.49
CA GLN A 532 47.17 18.40 0.89
C GLN A 532 47.45 17.04 1.58
N ASN A 533 48.71 16.59 1.56
CA ASN A 533 49.20 15.34 2.17
C ASN A 533 48.75 14.02 1.51
N GLY A 534 48.28 14.04 0.26
CA GLY A 534 48.08 12.80 -0.50
C GLY A 534 49.39 12.03 -0.69
N THR A 535 49.30 10.69 -0.79
CA THR A 535 50.48 9.83 -1.01
C THR A 535 50.36 9.02 -2.28
N THR A 536 51.49 8.74 -2.90
CA THR A 536 51.60 7.97 -4.14
C THR A 536 52.68 6.90 -3.97
N VAL A 537 52.36 5.63 -4.18
CA VAL A 537 53.30 4.51 -3.98
C VAL A 537 53.27 3.57 -5.19
N ASN A 538 54.42 3.17 -5.72
CA ASN A 538 54.54 2.15 -6.78
C ASN A 538 53.67 2.41 -8.04
N ASN A 539 53.51 3.66 -8.45
CA ASN A 539 52.70 4.00 -9.62
C ASN A 539 53.55 4.13 -10.89
N TYR A 540 52.95 3.90 -12.06
CA TYR A 540 53.63 3.88 -13.35
C TYR A 540 52.93 4.77 -14.38
N GLY A 541 53.70 5.59 -15.10
CA GLY A 541 53.23 6.42 -16.22
C GLY A 541 53.77 5.91 -17.55
N TYR A 542 52.93 5.84 -18.58
CA TYR A 542 53.37 5.48 -19.92
C TYR A 542 54.44 6.45 -20.41
N ASN A 543 55.59 5.91 -20.82
CA ASN A 543 56.78 6.69 -21.15
C ASN A 543 56.64 7.62 -22.37
N ARG A 544 55.57 7.47 -23.17
CA ARG A 544 55.23 8.40 -24.26
C ARG A 544 53.98 9.24 -23.99
N MET A 545 53.45 9.20 -22.77
CA MET A 545 52.36 10.09 -22.36
C MET A 545 52.81 11.55 -22.50
N ARG A 546 51.99 12.36 -23.17
CA ARG A 546 52.19 13.80 -23.26
C ARG A 546 51.56 14.48 -22.04
N SER A 547 52.35 15.31 -21.34
CA SER A 547 51.97 16.07 -20.14
C SER A 547 52.41 17.53 -20.30
N ASN A 548 51.66 18.48 -19.74
CA ASN A 548 51.98 19.91 -19.76
C ASN A 548 52.97 20.35 -18.65
N SER A 549 53.39 19.44 -17.76
CA SER A 549 54.30 19.76 -16.65
C SER A 549 55.73 20.05 -17.12
N SER A 550 56.31 21.15 -16.63
CA SER A 550 57.61 21.67 -17.08
C SER A 550 58.84 21.06 -16.37
N ALA A 551 58.73 19.89 -15.75
CA ALA A 551 59.87 19.25 -15.06
C ALA A 551 59.77 17.72 -15.09
N VAL A 552 60.11 17.11 -16.23
CA VAL A 552 60.29 15.66 -16.31
C VAL A 552 61.61 15.29 -15.61
N GLN A 553 61.54 14.98 -14.31
CA GLN A 553 62.50 14.07 -13.69
C GLN A 553 61.79 12.72 -13.51
N PRO A 554 62.14 11.70 -14.30
CA PRO A 554 61.55 10.37 -14.18
C PRO A 554 61.56 9.89 -12.72
N GLY A 555 60.37 9.65 -12.15
CA GLY A 555 60.20 8.96 -10.87
C GLY A 555 60.55 9.72 -9.58
N ALA A 556 60.69 11.05 -9.58
CA ALA A 556 61.22 11.78 -8.41
C ALA A 556 60.21 12.57 -7.55
N ASP A 557 58.95 12.79 -7.98
CA ASP A 557 58.02 13.69 -7.28
C ASP A 557 56.72 13.03 -6.76
N GLY A 558 56.56 11.72 -6.96
CA GLY A 558 55.35 10.98 -6.60
C GLY A 558 54.14 11.24 -7.52
N GLN A 559 54.09 12.42 -8.16
CA GLN A 559 53.00 12.85 -9.05
C GLN A 559 53.04 12.17 -10.42
N ASP A 560 54.22 11.81 -10.92
CA ASP A 560 54.41 11.32 -12.28
C ASP A 560 54.63 9.80 -12.41
N GLY A 561 54.89 9.10 -11.31
CA GLY A 561 55.17 7.65 -11.31
C GLY A 561 56.44 7.27 -12.09
N ALA A 562 56.80 5.99 -12.04
CA ALA A 562 57.91 5.42 -12.81
C ALA A 562 57.54 5.21 -14.28
N ASP A 563 58.52 5.30 -15.18
CA ASP A 563 58.28 5.04 -16.59
C ASP A 563 57.95 3.57 -16.85
N ILE A 564 56.92 3.35 -17.67
CA ILE A 564 56.61 2.03 -18.21
C ILE A 564 56.40 2.07 -19.72
N ALA A 565 56.92 1.06 -20.42
CA ALA A 565 56.80 0.93 -21.87
C ALA A 565 55.49 0.22 -22.26
N TRP A 566 54.95 0.56 -23.43
CA TRP A 566 53.73 -0.05 -23.96
C TRP A 566 53.83 -1.58 -24.10
N ASP A 567 54.98 -2.10 -24.52
CA ASP A 567 55.18 -3.55 -24.68
C ASP A 567 55.04 -4.30 -23.35
N THR A 568 55.44 -3.67 -22.23
CA THR A 568 55.25 -4.21 -20.87
C THR A 568 53.77 -4.14 -20.46
N LEU A 569 53.10 -3.01 -20.73
CA LEU A 569 51.69 -2.79 -20.43
C LEU A 569 50.74 -3.74 -21.18
N THR A 570 51.14 -4.25 -22.35
CA THR A 570 50.37 -5.24 -23.12
C THR A 570 50.69 -6.69 -22.75
N GLY A 571 51.58 -6.92 -21.77
CA GLY A 571 51.94 -8.24 -21.29
C GLY A 571 51.08 -8.67 -20.08
N ALA A 572 50.45 -9.85 -20.16
CA ALA A 572 49.58 -10.36 -19.09
C ALA A 572 50.27 -10.48 -17.71
N ALA A 573 51.58 -10.77 -17.68
CA ALA A 573 52.34 -10.92 -16.44
C ALA A 573 52.35 -9.65 -15.58
N PHE A 574 52.30 -8.47 -16.19
CA PHE A 574 52.32 -7.19 -15.47
C PHE A 574 51.02 -6.94 -14.69
N TYR A 575 49.89 -7.41 -15.22
CA TYR A 575 48.61 -7.31 -14.52
C TYR A 575 48.51 -8.31 -13.36
N GLU A 576 49.17 -9.47 -13.45
CA GLU A 576 49.22 -10.45 -12.35
C GLU A 576 50.20 -10.01 -11.24
N ASP A 577 51.35 -9.45 -11.61
CA ASP A 577 52.36 -8.91 -10.71
C ASP A 577 53.04 -7.70 -11.39
N PRO A 578 52.92 -6.46 -10.87
CA PRO A 578 52.56 -6.11 -9.48
C PRO A 578 51.09 -5.75 -9.23
N LEU A 579 50.21 -5.70 -10.24
CA LEU A 579 48.83 -5.24 -10.03
C LEU A 579 47.95 -6.27 -9.28
N GLY A 580 48.31 -7.55 -9.27
CA GLY A 580 47.57 -8.57 -8.52
C GLY A 580 46.21 -8.95 -9.11
N TRP A 581 45.95 -8.68 -10.39
CA TRP A 581 44.68 -9.00 -11.04
C TRP A 581 44.51 -10.51 -11.25
N ASP A 582 43.34 -11.02 -10.92
CA ASP A 582 43.00 -12.43 -11.05
C ASP A 582 42.53 -12.76 -12.48
N PHE A 583 43.43 -13.31 -13.31
CA PHE A 583 43.08 -13.86 -14.62
C PHE A 583 42.60 -15.31 -14.60
N ALA A 584 42.61 -15.97 -13.44
CA ALA A 584 42.00 -17.28 -13.29
C ALA A 584 40.47 -17.14 -13.28
N SER A 585 39.93 -16.23 -12.46
CA SER A 585 38.48 -16.14 -12.25
C SER A 585 37.81 -14.85 -12.76
N ILE A 586 38.46 -13.68 -12.73
CA ILE A 586 37.79 -12.39 -12.97
C ILE A 586 38.12 -11.83 -14.36
N TRP A 587 39.40 -11.69 -14.70
CA TRP A 587 39.84 -11.00 -15.91
C TRP A 587 40.19 -11.97 -17.04
N ARG A 588 39.78 -11.67 -18.27
CA ARG A 588 40.17 -12.34 -19.50
C ARG A 588 41.43 -11.67 -20.04
N ARG A 589 42.43 -12.49 -20.39
CA ARG A 589 43.64 -12.01 -21.06
C ARG A 589 43.31 -11.62 -22.51
N PRO A 590 43.80 -10.46 -23.00
CA PRO A 590 43.68 -10.10 -24.40
C PRO A 590 44.54 -11.02 -25.28
N ASP A 591 44.00 -11.44 -26.42
CA ASP A 591 44.68 -12.26 -27.41
C ASP A 591 45.03 -11.43 -28.65
N LYS A 592 46.34 -11.31 -28.92
CA LYS A 592 46.90 -10.54 -30.04
C LYS A 592 46.42 -10.99 -31.43
N GLN A 593 45.88 -12.20 -31.54
CA GLN A 593 45.42 -12.75 -32.81
C GLN A 593 43.93 -12.48 -33.06
N THR A 594 43.14 -12.28 -32.00
CA THR A 594 41.68 -12.25 -32.07
C THR A 594 41.06 -10.95 -31.57
N ASP A 595 41.70 -10.24 -30.65
CA ASP A 595 41.18 -9.00 -30.09
C ASP A 595 41.73 -7.77 -30.82
N SER A 596 40.83 -6.83 -31.18
CA SER A 596 41.20 -5.55 -31.81
C SER A 596 41.87 -4.56 -30.84
N PHE A 597 41.79 -4.84 -29.53
CA PHE A 597 42.37 -4.05 -28.45
C PHE A 597 43.04 -4.98 -27.44
N LEU A 598 44.24 -4.62 -26.96
CA LEU A 598 45.08 -5.48 -26.12
C LEU A 598 44.93 -5.18 -24.62
N LEU A 599 43.73 -4.84 -24.18
CA LEU A 599 43.43 -4.59 -22.76
C LEU A 599 42.63 -5.74 -22.15
N PRO A 600 42.79 -6.05 -20.85
CA PRO A 600 41.97 -7.05 -20.18
C PRO A 600 40.48 -6.71 -20.27
N SER A 601 39.63 -7.73 -20.39
CA SER A 601 38.18 -7.58 -20.26
C SER A 601 37.69 -8.45 -19.12
N LEU A 602 36.57 -8.12 -18.48
CA LEU A 602 35.98 -9.06 -17.53
C LEU A 602 35.61 -10.37 -18.24
N LYS A 603 35.83 -11.49 -17.55
CA LYS A 603 35.18 -12.74 -17.89
C LYS A 603 33.75 -12.60 -17.41
N ALA A 604 32.82 -12.49 -18.35
CA ALA A 604 31.45 -12.88 -18.03
C ALA A 604 31.55 -14.32 -17.54
N LEU A 605 31.35 -14.51 -16.24
CA LEU A 605 31.11 -15.84 -15.75
C LEU A 605 29.81 -16.28 -16.44
N PRO A 606 29.69 -17.56 -16.85
CA PRO A 606 28.36 -18.03 -17.21
C PRO A 606 27.42 -17.58 -16.10
N ALA A 607 26.18 -17.21 -16.47
CA ALA A 607 25.07 -17.24 -15.52
C ALA A 607 25.33 -18.46 -14.61
N PRO A 608 25.25 -18.34 -13.27
CA PRO A 608 25.27 -19.57 -12.48
C PRO A 608 24.33 -20.51 -13.21
N GLU A 609 24.77 -21.75 -13.50
CA GLU A 609 23.92 -22.69 -14.22
C GLU A 609 22.55 -22.50 -13.60
N LEU A 610 21.57 -22.04 -14.38
CA LEU A 610 20.22 -21.87 -13.90
C LEU A 610 19.75 -23.32 -13.75
N GLU A 611 20.27 -23.99 -12.71
CA GLU A 611 19.81 -25.29 -12.31
C GLU A 611 18.32 -25.10 -12.19
N ALA A 612 17.59 -26.00 -12.84
CA ALA A 612 16.16 -25.93 -12.82
C ALA A 612 15.71 -25.64 -11.39
N GLY A 613 14.83 -24.66 -11.22
CA GLY A 613 14.28 -24.24 -9.94
C GLY A 613 14.94 -23.06 -9.27
N TYR A 614 15.98 -22.44 -9.82
CA TYR A 614 16.37 -21.11 -9.32
C TYR A 614 15.39 -20.00 -9.70
N THR A 615 14.57 -20.20 -10.73
CA THR A 615 13.64 -19.19 -11.23
C THR A 615 12.30 -19.81 -11.65
N ILE A 616 11.23 -19.04 -11.59
CA ILE A 616 9.91 -19.45 -12.10
C ILE A 616 9.87 -19.62 -13.63
N TYR A 617 10.83 -19.05 -14.36
CA TYR A 617 10.93 -19.16 -15.82
C TYR A 617 11.67 -20.42 -16.26
N GLN A 618 12.53 -20.95 -15.39
CA GLN A 618 13.19 -22.25 -15.54
C GLN A 618 12.90 -23.13 -14.32
N PRO A 619 11.62 -23.45 -14.05
CA PRO A 619 11.26 -24.25 -12.90
C PRO A 619 11.70 -25.70 -13.09
N ILE A 620 11.92 -26.41 -11.99
CA ILE A 620 12.05 -27.86 -11.99
C ILE A 620 10.72 -28.45 -12.45
N ARG A 621 10.75 -29.17 -13.58
CA ARG A 621 9.57 -29.86 -14.10
C ARG A 621 9.40 -31.17 -13.36
N ILE A 622 8.31 -31.31 -12.63
CA ILE A 622 7.92 -32.55 -11.95
C ILE A 622 6.88 -33.25 -12.81
N SER A 623 7.20 -34.46 -13.27
CA SER A 623 6.30 -35.30 -14.09
C SER A 623 5.95 -36.62 -13.41
N THR A 624 6.66 -36.99 -12.33
CA THR A 624 6.52 -38.28 -11.65
C THR A 624 6.44 -38.14 -10.13
N ALA A 625 5.92 -39.19 -9.48
CA ALA A 625 5.83 -39.27 -8.03
C ALA A 625 7.19 -39.18 -7.31
N ALA A 626 8.25 -39.72 -7.94
CA ALA A 626 9.58 -39.72 -7.34
C ALA A 626 10.22 -38.32 -7.36
N GLU A 627 9.93 -37.51 -8.38
CA GLU A 627 10.48 -36.16 -8.55
C GLU A 627 9.89 -35.16 -7.55
N LEU A 628 8.71 -35.42 -6.96
CA LEU A 628 8.15 -34.57 -5.91
C LEU A 628 9.11 -34.41 -4.72
N ARG A 629 9.92 -35.42 -4.42
CA ARG A 629 10.90 -35.34 -3.32
C ARG A 629 12.02 -34.32 -3.54
N GLN A 630 12.23 -33.85 -4.76
CA GLN A 630 13.22 -32.79 -5.04
C GLN A 630 12.88 -31.48 -4.33
N ILE A 631 11.61 -31.28 -3.96
CA ILE A 631 11.18 -30.14 -3.16
C ILE A 631 11.83 -30.16 -1.77
N ASN A 632 12.11 -31.32 -1.19
CA ASN A 632 12.80 -31.42 0.10
C ASN A 632 14.28 -31.11 0.00
N ASP A 633 14.88 -31.44 -1.14
CA ASP A 633 16.29 -31.18 -1.39
C ASP A 633 16.52 -29.68 -1.68
N ARG A 634 15.50 -28.99 -2.20
CA ARG A 634 15.55 -27.58 -2.61
C ARG A 634 14.25 -26.83 -2.25
N PRO A 635 13.98 -26.59 -0.95
CA PRO A 635 12.71 -26.02 -0.48
C PRO A 635 12.50 -24.57 -0.90
N ASP A 636 13.56 -23.91 -1.37
CA ASP A 636 13.58 -22.53 -1.82
C ASP A 636 13.52 -22.39 -3.37
N ALA A 637 13.40 -23.52 -4.07
CA ALA A 637 13.36 -23.56 -5.53
C ALA A 637 11.94 -23.47 -6.12
N HIS A 638 11.88 -23.20 -7.42
CA HIS A 638 10.66 -23.08 -8.19
C HIS A 638 10.38 -24.36 -8.98
N PHE A 639 9.18 -24.90 -8.84
CA PHE A 639 8.74 -26.16 -9.40
C PHE A 639 7.48 -25.93 -10.23
N ILE A 640 7.34 -26.69 -11.31
CA ILE A 640 6.12 -26.73 -12.12
C ILE A 640 5.74 -28.18 -12.37
N LEU A 641 4.47 -28.51 -12.21
CA LEU A 641 3.99 -29.82 -12.67
C LEU A 641 3.92 -29.82 -14.20
N ALA A 642 4.41 -30.91 -14.79
CA ALA A 642 4.40 -31.12 -16.24
C ALA A 642 3.46 -32.26 -16.66
N ALA A 643 2.88 -32.99 -15.70
CA ALA A 643 1.90 -34.04 -15.93
C ALA A 643 1.03 -34.25 -14.68
N ASN A 644 -0.12 -34.92 -14.85
CA ASN A 644 -0.84 -35.49 -13.71
C ASN A 644 0.02 -36.57 -13.05
N ILE A 645 0.15 -36.51 -11.73
CA ILE A 645 0.94 -37.46 -10.94
C ILE A 645 -0.02 -38.37 -10.17
N THR A 646 0.18 -39.68 -10.25
CA THR A 646 -0.57 -40.65 -9.44
C THR A 646 0.35 -41.30 -8.43
N LEU A 647 0.08 -41.10 -7.15
CA LEU A 647 0.84 -41.68 -6.06
C LEU A 647 0.35 -43.12 -5.76
N PRO A 648 1.22 -44.01 -5.26
CA PRO A 648 0.80 -45.33 -4.81
C PRO A 648 0.04 -45.19 -3.48
N HIS A 649 -1.23 -45.61 -3.49
CA HIS A 649 -2.18 -45.41 -2.38
C HIS A 649 -2.05 -46.47 -1.28
N SER A 650 -0.88 -46.61 -0.65
CA SER A 650 -0.71 -47.43 0.55
C SER A 650 0.62 -47.19 1.27
N ALA A 651 0.62 -47.39 2.59
CA ALA A 651 1.82 -47.38 3.45
C ALA A 651 2.92 -48.36 2.98
N ALA A 652 2.53 -49.46 2.33
CA ALA A 652 3.46 -50.49 1.87
C ALA A 652 4.29 -50.08 0.65
N ASN A 653 3.82 -49.11 -0.15
CA ASN A 653 4.38 -48.81 -1.47
C ASN A 653 4.99 -47.41 -1.59
N MET A 654 4.69 -46.48 -0.67
CA MET A 654 5.55 -45.31 -0.38
C MET A 654 5.42 -44.90 1.09
N PRO A 655 6.50 -44.92 1.88
CA PRO A 655 6.47 -44.35 3.21
C PRO A 655 6.45 -42.81 3.11
N ASN A 656 5.39 -42.21 3.66
CA ASN A 656 5.21 -40.80 4.04
C ASN A 656 5.82 -39.76 3.07
N LEU A 657 5.09 -39.40 1.99
CA LEU A 657 5.48 -38.29 1.10
C LEU A 657 5.05 -36.95 1.71
N GLN A 658 5.75 -36.52 2.75
CA GLN A 658 5.68 -35.15 3.27
C GLN A 658 6.80 -34.31 2.65
N LEU A 659 6.44 -33.14 2.15
CA LEU A 659 7.35 -32.15 1.57
C LEU A 659 7.62 -31.04 2.58
N CYS A 660 8.89 -30.73 2.83
CA CYS A 660 9.37 -29.77 3.82
C CYS A 660 8.84 -30.05 5.24
N PRO A 661 9.71 -30.25 6.24
CA PRO A 661 9.26 -30.55 7.59
C PRO A 661 8.44 -29.39 8.19
N LEU A 662 7.60 -29.73 9.16
CA LEU A 662 6.91 -28.74 9.98
C LEU A 662 7.92 -27.88 10.75
N THR A 663 7.67 -26.58 10.81
CA THR A 663 8.42 -25.62 11.63
C THR A 663 7.51 -24.50 12.13
N GLU A 664 7.84 -23.97 13.30
CA GLU A 664 7.17 -22.82 13.92
C GLU A 664 7.80 -21.48 13.47
N ASN A 665 8.96 -21.52 12.81
CA ASN A 665 9.61 -20.33 12.28
C ASN A 665 9.02 -19.96 10.90
N PRO A 666 8.43 -18.76 10.71
CA PRO A 666 7.84 -18.37 9.43
C PRO A 666 8.86 -18.30 8.28
N GLU A 667 10.16 -18.16 8.56
CA GLU A 667 11.21 -18.13 7.52
C GLU A 667 11.69 -19.54 7.10
N GLU A 668 11.27 -20.58 7.81
CA GLU A 668 11.66 -21.96 7.55
C GLU A 668 10.51 -22.75 6.90
N GLY A 669 10.86 -23.75 6.08
CA GLY A 669 9.89 -24.56 5.34
C GLY A 669 10.01 -24.33 3.83
N PHE A 670 8.92 -24.51 3.10
CA PHE A 670 8.88 -24.26 1.67
C PHE A 670 8.79 -22.76 1.37
N SER A 671 9.90 -22.15 0.96
CA SER A 671 10.01 -20.72 0.59
C SER A 671 10.08 -20.48 -0.92
N GLY A 672 10.14 -21.56 -1.70
CA GLY A 672 10.10 -21.55 -3.16
C GLY A 672 8.69 -21.41 -3.73
N SER A 673 8.48 -21.85 -4.97
CA SER A 673 7.14 -21.88 -5.57
C SER A 673 6.80 -23.22 -6.21
N LEU A 674 5.61 -23.75 -5.99
CA LEU A 674 5.08 -24.90 -6.73
C LEU A 674 3.87 -24.46 -7.56
N ASP A 675 4.03 -24.43 -8.87
CA ASP A 675 2.93 -24.21 -9.81
C ASP A 675 2.39 -25.56 -10.30
N GLY A 676 1.19 -25.91 -9.89
CA GLY A 676 0.47 -27.09 -10.34
C GLY A 676 0.14 -27.05 -11.83
N ASN A 677 0.16 -25.87 -12.47
CA ASN A 677 -0.13 -25.69 -13.89
C ASN A 677 -1.47 -26.33 -14.32
N GLY A 678 -2.43 -26.39 -13.39
CA GLY A 678 -3.73 -27.05 -13.55
C GLY A 678 -3.70 -28.59 -13.46
N TYR A 679 -2.53 -29.22 -13.30
CA TYR A 679 -2.40 -30.67 -13.16
C TYR A 679 -2.83 -31.18 -11.78
N THR A 680 -3.15 -32.47 -11.74
CA THR A 680 -3.63 -33.17 -10.55
C THR A 680 -2.56 -34.09 -9.98
N ILE A 681 -2.35 -34.03 -8.66
CA ILE A 681 -1.70 -35.10 -7.89
C ILE A 681 -2.81 -35.94 -7.25
N SER A 682 -2.88 -37.22 -7.65
CA SER A 682 -3.89 -38.16 -7.16
C SER A 682 -3.30 -39.14 -6.15
N ASN A 683 -4.16 -39.65 -5.26
CA ASN A 683 -3.86 -40.75 -4.34
C ASN A 683 -2.79 -40.45 -3.28
N LEU A 684 -2.66 -39.18 -2.87
CA LEU A 684 -1.81 -38.80 -1.75
C LEU A 684 -2.19 -39.64 -0.52
N TYR A 685 -1.20 -40.25 0.11
CA TYR A 685 -1.38 -41.06 1.31
C TYR A 685 -0.36 -40.61 2.35
N ILE A 686 -0.84 -40.08 3.47
CA ILE A 686 -0.02 -39.64 4.60
C ILE A 686 -0.54 -40.38 5.84
N PRO A 687 0.22 -41.36 6.36
CA PRO A 687 -0.16 -42.08 7.56
C PRO A 687 0.21 -41.29 8.82
N LEU A 688 -0.40 -41.68 9.94
CA LEU A 688 -0.10 -41.13 11.27
C LEU A 688 1.40 -41.14 11.57
N ALA A 689 1.95 -39.97 11.84
CA ALA A 689 3.35 -39.79 12.20
C ALA A 689 3.66 -40.44 13.57
N GLU A 690 4.79 -41.14 13.66
CA GLU A 690 5.21 -41.84 14.90
C GLU A 690 5.48 -40.87 16.07
N ASP A 691 5.88 -39.63 15.76
CA ASP A 691 6.17 -38.57 16.72
C ASP A 691 4.95 -37.69 17.06
N GLY A 692 3.83 -37.91 16.37
CA GLY A 692 2.60 -37.14 16.53
C GLY A 692 2.61 -35.75 15.89
N SER A 693 3.54 -35.49 14.96
CA SER A 693 3.71 -34.21 14.25
C SER A 693 2.51 -33.85 13.34
N ALA A 694 2.60 -32.66 12.75
CA ALA A 694 1.58 -32.11 11.85
C ALA A 694 1.71 -32.71 10.45
N GLU A 695 0.59 -32.89 9.75
CA GLU A 695 0.53 -33.68 8.52
C GLU A 695 -0.10 -32.93 7.34
N GLY A 696 0.43 -33.21 6.14
CA GLY A 696 -0.01 -32.66 4.88
C GLY A 696 1.04 -32.83 3.79
N LEU A 697 0.69 -32.54 2.53
CA LEU A 697 1.67 -32.59 1.44
C LEU A 697 2.86 -31.69 1.77
N PHE A 698 2.61 -30.51 2.34
CA PHE A 698 3.63 -29.66 2.95
C PHE A 698 3.55 -29.70 4.48
N GLY A 699 4.67 -29.77 5.18
CA GLY A 699 4.72 -29.52 6.63
C GLY A 699 4.44 -28.05 6.93
N SER A 700 5.33 -27.17 6.46
CA SER A 700 5.15 -25.71 6.49
C SER A 700 5.44 -25.08 5.14
N ILE A 701 4.56 -24.17 4.71
CA ILE A 701 4.86 -23.19 3.66
C ILE A 701 5.32 -21.91 4.36
N ALA A 702 6.56 -21.51 4.09
CA ALA A 702 7.22 -20.36 4.71
C ALA A 702 6.69 -19.03 4.15
N ASP A 703 7.03 -17.93 4.80
CA ASP A 703 6.83 -16.58 4.27
C ASP A 703 7.55 -16.43 2.92
N GLY A 704 6.87 -15.82 1.94
CA GLY A 704 7.30 -15.78 0.54
C GLY A 704 7.11 -17.09 -0.26
N GLY A 705 6.79 -18.22 0.38
CA GLY A 705 6.47 -19.49 -0.28
C GLY A 705 5.12 -19.44 -1.02
N ILE A 706 5.05 -20.06 -2.21
CA ILE A 706 3.86 -20.00 -3.07
C ILE A 706 3.47 -21.40 -3.57
N VAL A 707 2.24 -21.84 -3.32
CA VAL A 707 1.67 -23.05 -3.95
C VAL A 707 0.41 -22.67 -4.71
N ARG A 708 0.38 -22.91 -6.03
CA ARG A 708 -0.75 -22.46 -6.84
C ARG A 708 -1.17 -23.40 -7.95
N ASN A 709 -2.39 -23.22 -8.46
CA ASN A 709 -2.93 -23.93 -9.63
C ASN A 709 -2.85 -25.47 -9.50
N LEU A 710 -2.95 -25.99 -8.29
CA LEU A 710 -2.71 -27.40 -7.97
C LEU A 710 -4.01 -28.09 -7.57
N ASN A 711 -4.25 -29.27 -8.13
CA ASN A 711 -5.39 -30.11 -7.79
C ASN A 711 -4.91 -31.35 -7.04
N LEU A 712 -5.38 -31.57 -5.80
CA LEU A 712 -5.12 -32.78 -5.02
C LEU A 712 -6.39 -33.63 -5.00
N LYS A 713 -6.32 -34.88 -5.47
CA LYS A 713 -7.49 -35.76 -5.62
C LYS A 713 -7.32 -37.09 -4.91
N ASN A 714 -8.39 -37.59 -4.30
CA ASN A 714 -8.39 -38.87 -3.59
C ASN A 714 -7.24 -38.97 -2.57
N ALA A 715 -7.00 -37.89 -1.81
CA ALA A 715 -6.02 -37.91 -0.74
C ALA A 715 -6.57 -38.65 0.50
N ASP A 716 -5.70 -39.29 1.26
CA ASP A 716 -5.99 -39.96 2.52
C ASP A 716 -4.89 -39.58 3.53
N VAL A 717 -5.23 -38.71 4.48
CA VAL A 717 -4.28 -38.10 5.44
C VAL A 717 -4.74 -38.42 6.86
N THR A 718 -3.85 -38.94 7.70
CA THR A 718 -4.19 -39.38 9.05
C THR A 718 -3.38 -38.67 10.14
N GLY A 719 -3.76 -37.46 10.55
CA GLY A 719 -2.94 -36.66 11.49
C GLY A 719 -3.30 -36.75 12.99
N SER A 720 -2.42 -36.23 13.83
CA SER A 720 -2.63 -36.11 15.30
C SER A 720 -2.64 -34.69 15.85
N SER A 721 -2.10 -33.72 15.11
CA SER A 721 -1.99 -32.32 15.55
C SER A 721 -2.58 -31.38 14.49
N ASN A 722 -1.78 -30.53 13.84
CA ASN A 722 -2.23 -29.68 12.73
C ASN A 722 -2.23 -30.49 11.44
N THR A 723 -3.39 -30.62 10.80
CA THR A 723 -3.54 -31.51 9.66
C THR A 723 -4.25 -30.78 8.53
N GLY A 724 -3.68 -30.84 7.32
CA GLY A 724 -4.40 -30.49 6.10
C GLY A 724 -3.84 -31.22 4.90
N ILE A 725 -4.63 -31.36 3.83
CA ILE A 725 -4.16 -32.14 2.68
C ILE A 725 -3.00 -31.45 1.97
N LEU A 726 -3.07 -30.12 1.81
CA LEU A 726 -2.05 -29.36 1.10
C LEU A 726 -0.93 -28.94 2.06
N ALA A 727 -1.24 -28.38 3.22
CA ALA A 727 -0.23 -27.95 4.19
C ALA A 727 -0.64 -28.20 5.64
N ALA A 728 0.29 -28.51 6.53
CA ALA A 728 0.01 -28.47 7.96
C ALA A 728 -0.09 -27.02 8.46
N VAL A 729 0.86 -26.17 8.08
CA VAL A 729 0.89 -24.72 8.41
C VAL A 729 1.19 -23.89 7.16
N ASN A 730 0.48 -22.78 6.97
CA ASN A 730 0.70 -21.82 5.89
C ASN A 730 1.05 -20.43 6.42
N TYR A 731 2.29 -19.97 6.19
CA TYR A 731 2.72 -18.57 6.33
C TYR A 731 2.74 -17.84 4.99
N GLY A 732 2.88 -18.57 3.88
CA GLY A 732 2.94 -18.02 2.52
C GLY A 732 1.59 -17.90 1.82
N SER A 733 1.55 -18.15 0.51
CA SER A 733 0.36 -18.04 -0.33
C SER A 733 -0.05 -19.38 -0.96
N ILE A 734 -1.32 -19.76 -0.80
CA ILE A 734 -1.95 -20.87 -1.50
C ILE A 734 -3.07 -20.32 -2.40
N GLU A 735 -2.94 -20.50 -3.72
CA GLU A 735 -3.80 -19.82 -4.69
C GLU A 735 -4.36 -20.77 -5.76
N ASN A 736 -5.65 -20.66 -6.08
CA ASN A 736 -6.26 -21.44 -7.19
C ASN A 736 -6.08 -22.97 -7.03
N CYS A 737 -6.18 -23.47 -5.81
CA CYS A 737 -5.94 -24.88 -5.49
C CYS A 737 -7.26 -25.60 -5.15
N THR A 738 -7.38 -26.86 -5.57
CA THR A 738 -8.51 -27.73 -5.19
C THR A 738 -8.01 -28.94 -4.41
N VAL A 739 -8.72 -29.33 -3.35
CA VAL A 739 -8.38 -30.49 -2.53
C VAL A 739 -9.59 -31.41 -2.33
N ASP A 740 -9.39 -32.70 -2.57
CA ASP A 740 -10.39 -33.76 -2.45
C ASP A 740 -9.78 -34.99 -1.77
N GLY A 741 -10.53 -35.60 -0.85
CA GLY A 741 -10.05 -36.75 -0.10
C GLY A 741 -10.71 -36.94 1.26
N VAL A 742 -9.97 -37.62 2.14
CA VAL A 742 -10.33 -37.91 3.52
C VAL A 742 -9.22 -37.44 4.44
N ILE A 743 -9.60 -36.79 5.54
CA ILE A 743 -8.70 -36.55 6.68
C ILE A 743 -9.26 -37.33 7.87
N THR A 744 -8.42 -38.15 8.51
CA THR A 744 -8.76 -38.84 9.75
C THR A 744 -7.84 -38.38 10.87
N ALA A 745 -8.34 -37.66 11.88
CA ALA A 745 -7.54 -37.33 13.06
C ALA A 745 -7.88 -38.23 14.24
N TYR A 746 -6.89 -38.91 14.82
CA TYR A 746 -7.09 -39.91 15.87
C TYR A 746 -6.10 -39.75 17.04
N GLN A 747 -6.53 -39.12 18.13
CA GLN A 747 -5.78 -39.05 19.41
C GLN A 747 -6.68 -38.84 20.62
N TYR A 748 -6.74 -39.82 21.52
CA TYR A 748 -7.61 -39.78 22.70
C TYR A 748 -7.13 -38.88 23.85
N ASP A 749 -5.89 -38.41 23.82
CA ASP A 749 -5.25 -37.70 24.93
C ASP A 749 -4.84 -36.26 24.61
N ARG A 750 -4.93 -35.82 23.34
CA ARG A 750 -4.58 -34.45 22.90
C ARG A 750 -5.61 -33.84 21.94
N PRO A 751 -5.67 -32.50 21.82
CA PRO A 751 -6.48 -31.85 20.80
C PRO A 751 -5.89 -32.07 19.40
N ALA A 752 -6.74 -32.14 18.38
CA ALA A 752 -6.32 -32.16 16.98
C ALA A 752 -7.03 -31.09 16.16
N ASN A 753 -6.31 -30.55 15.18
CA ASN A 753 -6.75 -29.50 14.26
C ASN A 753 -6.74 -30.07 12.83
N ALA A 754 -7.88 -30.10 12.13
CA ALA A 754 -7.95 -30.56 10.74
C ALA A 754 -8.63 -29.54 9.82
N GLY A 755 -7.88 -29.01 8.86
CA GLY A 755 -8.42 -28.20 7.77
C GLY A 755 -8.33 -28.95 6.44
N GLY A 756 -9.30 -28.83 5.56
CA GLY A 756 -9.23 -29.53 4.27
C GLY A 756 -8.00 -29.14 3.44
N VAL A 757 -7.69 -27.83 3.35
CA VAL A 757 -6.51 -27.30 2.66
C VAL A 757 -5.32 -27.26 3.62
N CYS A 758 -5.46 -26.56 4.75
CA CYS A 758 -4.39 -26.46 5.73
C CYS A 758 -4.82 -26.56 7.19
N GLY A 759 -3.95 -27.03 8.08
CA GLY A 759 -4.22 -27.02 9.52
C GLY A 759 -4.36 -25.58 10.07
N MET A 760 -3.28 -24.79 9.97
CA MET A 760 -3.25 -23.40 10.42
C MET A 760 -2.89 -22.45 9.27
N ASN A 761 -3.61 -21.33 9.17
CA ASN A 761 -3.35 -20.29 8.18
C ASN A 761 -2.97 -18.96 8.85
N TYR A 762 -1.71 -18.55 8.66
CA TYR A 762 -1.18 -17.23 8.99
C TYR A 762 -1.00 -16.36 7.74
N GLY A 763 -0.85 -16.99 6.57
CA GLY A 763 -0.69 -16.33 5.29
C GLY A 763 -2.00 -16.13 4.53
N THR A 764 -1.97 -16.36 3.21
CA THR A 764 -3.12 -16.16 2.32
C THR A 764 -3.59 -17.49 1.72
N LEU A 765 -4.91 -17.75 1.81
CA LEU A 765 -5.62 -18.73 1.00
C LEU A 765 -6.56 -17.97 0.07
N ASP A 766 -6.31 -18.00 -1.24
CA ASP A 766 -7.14 -17.30 -2.22
C ASP A 766 -7.64 -18.24 -3.31
N ASN A 767 -8.95 -18.19 -3.57
CA ASN A 767 -9.61 -19.02 -4.59
C ASN A 767 -9.33 -20.52 -4.40
N VAL A 768 -9.57 -21.02 -3.18
CA VAL A 768 -9.36 -22.42 -2.82
C VAL A 768 -10.67 -23.20 -2.70
N GLU A 769 -10.69 -24.44 -3.18
CA GLU A 769 -11.86 -25.32 -3.11
C GLU A 769 -11.53 -26.63 -2.37
N SER A 770 -12.45 -27.09 -1.53
CA SER A 770 -12.28 -28.34 -0.76
C SER A 770 -13.56 -29.19 -0.77
N THR A 771 -13.43 -30.48 -1.08
CA THR A 771 -14.52 -31.49 -0.98
C THR A 771 -14.23 -32.57 0.07
N VAL A 772 -13.30 -32.27 0.97
CA VAL A 772 -12.69 -33.22 1.89
C VAL A 772 -13.71 -33.71 2.93
N ASN A 773 -13.71 -35.03 3.17
CA ASN A 773 -14.41 -35.62 4.30
C ASN A 773 -13.48 -35.69 5.50
N ILE A 774 -13.81 -34.96 6.56
CA ILE A 774 -12.98 -34.85 7.77
C ILE A 774 -13.62 -35.67 8.89
N HIS A 775 -12.88 -36.61 9.45
CA HIS A 775 -13.28 -37.44 10.57
C HIS A 775 -12.33 -37.27 11.76
N LEU A 776 -12.86 -36.84 12.90
CA LEU A 776 -12.09 -36.55 14.11
C LEU A 776 -12.58 -37.47 15.24
N ILE A 777 -11.69 -38.28 15.79
CA ILE A 777 -11.93 -39.09 17.00
C ILE A 777 -10.87 -38.69 18.04
N THR A 778 -11.14 -37.67 18.84
CA THR A 778 -10.11 -37.07 19.70
C THR A 778 -10.59 -36.65 21.10
N SER A 779 -9.70 -36.14 21.95
CA SER A 779 -10.10 -35.56 23.25
C SER A 779 -10.74 -34.18 23.10
N SER A 780 -10.28 -33.38 22.15
CA SER A 780 -10.90 -32.14 21.65
C SER A 780 -10.55 -31.97 20.18
N SER A 781 -11.41 -31.33 19.40
CA SER A 781 -11.27 -31.26 17.95
C SER A 781 -11.53 -29.84 17.46
N THR A 782 -10.67 -29.33 16.59
CA THR A 782 -10.94 -28.13 15.79
C THR A 782 -10.91 -28.51 14.32
N ALA A 783 -11.92 -28.14 13.55
CA ALA A 783 -11.88 -28.39 12.11
C ALA A 783 -12.60 -27.35 11.27
N GLY A 784 -12.07 -27.16 10.07
CA GLY A 784 -12.73 -26.41 9.01
C GLY A 784 -12.58 -27.12 7.67
N GLY A 785 -13.52 -26.91 6.78
CA GLY A 785 -13.43 -27.48 5.44
C GLY A 785 -12.24 -26.95 4.64
N VAL A 786 -11.72 -25.78 4.98
CA VAL A 786 -10.56 -25.14 4.34
C VAL A 786 -9.38 -25.06 5.32
N ALA A 787 -9.58 -24.39 6.46
CA ALA A 787 -8.55 -24.25 7.50
C ALA A 787 -9.09 -24.70 8.87
N ALA A 788 -8.30 -25.34 9.73
CA ALA A 788 -8.77 -25.52 11.12
C ALA A 788 -8.71 -24.21 11.91
N GLN A 789 -7.63 -23.46 11.78
CA GLN A 789 -7.46 -22.14 12.41
C GLN A 789 -7.02 -21.12 11.38
N ASN A 790 -7.59 -19.91 11.46
CA ASN A 790 -7.25 -18.78 10.62
C ASN A 790 -6.86 -17.56 11.44
N GLU A 791 -5.67 -17.03 11.17
CA GLU A 791 -5.16 -15.73 11.61
C GLU A 791 -4.76 -14.84 10.42
N GLY A 792 -4.66 -15.43 9.22
CA GLY A 792 -4.41 -14.72 7.97
C GLY A 792 -5.69 -14.40 7.18
N ILE A 793 -5.57 -14.45 5.85
CA ILE A 793 -6.65 -14.14 4.91
C ILE A 793 -7.15 -15.43 4.24
N ILE A 794 -8.46 -15.65 4.28
CA ILE A 794 -9.16 -16.64 3.45
C ILE A 794 -10.11 -15.87 2.54
N ASN A 795 -9.83 -15.88 1.24
CA ASN A 795 -10.62 -15.17 0.24
C ASN A 795 -11.12 -16.13 -0.83
N ASN A 796 -12.35 -15.93 -1.30
CA ASN A 796 -12.96 -16.71 -2.38
C ASN A 796 -12.90 -18.23 -2.15
N ALA A 797 -13.12 -18.68 -0.91
CA ALA A 797 -12.97 -20.08 -0.55
C ALA A 797 -14.30 -20.85 -0.63
N ALA A 798 -14.27 -22.09 -1.11
CA ALA A 798 -15.44 -22.96 -1.17
C ALA A 798 -15.20 -24.31 -0.49
N TYR A 799 -16.20 -24.79 0.25
CA TYR A 799 -16.21 -26.13 0.84
C TYR A 799 -17.49 -26.90 0.55
N ALA A 800 -17.37 -28.16 0.14
CA ALA A 800 -18.49 -29.07 -0.10
C ALA A 800 -18.14 -30.51 0.33
N GLY A 801 -18.11 -30.75 1.64
CA GLY A 801 -17.82 -32.07 2.21
C GLY A 801 -18.58 -32.38 3.49
N THR A 802 -18.14 -33.43 4.19
CA THR A 802 -18.67 -33.81 5.50
C THR A 802 -17.61 -33.65 6.57
N ILE A 803 -17.96 -33.04 7.71
CA ILE A 803 -17.12 -33.01 8.91
C ILE A 803 -17.83 -33.76 10.02
N THR A 804 -17.20 -34.81 10.54
CA THR A 804 -17.70 -35.59 11.68
C THR A 804 -16.67 -35.56 12.81
N ALA A 805 -17.06 -35.03 13.97
CA ALA A 805 -16.25 -34.95 15.16
C ALA A 805 -16.90 -35.72 16.31
N GLU A 806 -16.21 -36.74 16.83
CA GLU A 806 -16.61 -37.54 17.98
C GLU A 806 -15.57 -37.39 19.09
N SER A 807 -15.77 -36.44 20.00
CA SER A 807 -14.85 -36.19 21.10
C SER A 807 -15.25 -36.98 22.36
N LYS A 808 -14.37 -37.88 22.84
CA LYS A 808 -14.73 -38.92 23.85
C LYS A 808 -14.34 -38.61 25.30
N GLY A 809 -13.96 -37.36 25.62
CA GLY A 809 -13.56 -36.93 26.97
C GLY A 809 -14.65 -36.22 27.79
N ASN A 810 -14.57 -36.29 29.13
CA ASN A 810 -15.53 -35.70 30.09
C ASN A 810 -15.57 -34.15 30.12
N GLN A 811 -14.75 -33.46 29.33
CA GLN A 811 -14.72 -31.99 29.15
C GLN A 811 -14.22 -31.64 27.73
N SER A 812 -14.58 -32.46 26.75
CA SER A 812 -14.13 -32.34 25.37
C SER A 812 -14.80 -31.18 24.60
N ASN A 813 -14.04 -30.50 23.75
CA ASN A 813 -14.57 -29.45 22.86
C ASN A 813 -14.56 -29.93 21.40
N ALA A 814 -15.62 -29.66 20.65
CA ALA A 814 -15.64 -29.75 19.18
C ALA A 814 -15.90 -28.38 18.58
N VAL A 815 -14.89 -27.79 17.94
CA VAL A 815 -14.95 -26.47 17.28
C VAL A 815 -14.92 -26.65 15.78
N ILE A 816 -16.09 -26.60 15.14
CA ILE A 816 -16.25 -27.03 13.75
C ILE A 816 -16.90 -25.91 12.92
N GLY A 817 -16.23 -25.50 11.85
CA GLY A 817 -16.81 -24.63 10.82
C GLY A 817 -16.79 -25.28 9.44
N GLY A 818 -17.62 -24.80 8.52
CA GLY A 818 -17.55 -25.26 7.13
C GLY A 818 -16.32 -24.73 6.38
N ILE A 819 -15.79 -23.56 6.74
CA ILE A 819 -14.57 -22.98 6.15
C ILE A 819 -13.43 -23.04 7.15
N ALA A 820 -13.61 -22.39 8.30
CA ALA A 820 -12.62 -22.30 9.36
C ALA A 820 -13.16 -22.89 10.67
N GLY A 821 -12.38 -23.64 11.44
CA GLY A 821 -12.80 -24.01 12.80
C GLY A 821 -12.82 -22.77 13.71
N ILE A 822 -11.69 -22.08 13.79
CA ILE A 822 -11.51 -20.85 14.56
C ILE A 822 -11.00 -19.76 13.61
N ASN A 823 -11.48 -18.53 13.81
CA ASN A 823 -10.91 -17.33 13.20
C ASN A 823 -10.58 -16.31 14.29
N THR A 824 -9.31 -15.89 14.34
CA THR A 824 -8.74 -14.98 15.34
C THR A 824 -7.93 -13.93 14.62
N ASP A 825 -8.32 -12.66 14.72
CA ASP A 825 -7.68 -11.51 14.03
C ASP A 825 -7.57 -11.62 12.50
N GLY A 826 -8.01 -12.74 11.92
CA GLY A 826 -8.00 -13.03 10.50
C GLY A 826 -9.29 -12.61 9.79
N PHE A 827 -9.23 -12.68 8.47
CA PHE A 827 -10.29 -12.24 7.57
C PHE A 827 -10.80 -13.40 6.73
N ILE A 828 -12.11 -13.63 6.74
CA ILE A 828 -12.77 -14.58 5.85
C ILE A 828 -13.73 -13.80 4.94
N TYR A 829 -13.37 -13.76 3.66
CA TYR A 829 -14.05 -12.99 2.64
C TYR A 829 -14.61 -13.88 1.53
N ASN A 830 -15.85 -13.60 1.14
CA ASN A 830 -16.51 -14.24 0.00
C ASN A 830 -16.44 -15.78 0.05
N ALA A 831 -16.69 -16.36 1.22
CA ALA A 831 -16.55 -17.79 1.43
C ALA A 831 -17.89 -18.52 1.38
N TYR A 832 -17.93 -19.72 0.79
CA TYR A 832 -19.13 -20.54 0.64
C TYR A 832 -18.95 -21.95 1.19
N ALA A 833 -19.83 -22.38 2.09
CA ALA A 833 -19.83 -23.76 2.59
C ALA A 833 -21.16 -24.46 2.32
N ASN A 834 -21.11 -25.60 1.65
CA ASN A 834 -22.21 -26.56 1.53
C ASN A 834 -21.85 -27.86 2.27
N ALA A 835 -21.90 -27.81 3.59
CA ALA A 835 -21.33 -28.84 4.45
C ALA A 835 -22.39 -29.66 5.19
N THR A 836 -22.09 -30.94 5.42
CA THR A 836 -22.73 -31.70 6.50
C THR A 836 -21.80 -31.76 7.70
N VAL A 837 -22.16 -31.11 8.79
CA VAL A 837 -21.38 -31.10 10.04
C VAL A 837 -22.08 -31.95 11.09
N ARG A 838 -21.35 -32.86 11.73
CA ARG A 838 -21.80 -33.70 12.85
C ARG A 838 -20.80 -33.59 13.98
N ALA A 839 -21.13 -32.86 15.04
CA ALA A 839 -20.30 -32.71 16.22
C ALA A 839 -20.92 -33.43 17.43
N GLN A 840 -20.12 -34.25 18.08
CA GLN A 840 -20.44 -34.95 19.32
C GLN A 840 -19.34 -34.76 20.34
N ALA A 841 -19.48 -33.76 21.22
CA ALA A 841 -18.53 -33.46 22.28
C ALA A 841 -19.24 -32.97 23.56
N PHE A 842 -18.50 -32.75 24.65
CA PHE A 842 -19.07 -32.13 25.85
C PHE A 842 -19.47 -30.66 25.61
N ALA A 843 -18.65 -29.89 24.90
CA ALA A 843 -19.01 -28.57 24.38
C ALA A 843 -18.82 -28.52 22.87
N ASN A 844 -19.85 -28.07 22.15
CA ASN A 844 -19.84 -28.00 20.69
C ASN A 844 -19.94 -26.55 20.24
N TYR A 845 -19.03 -26.10 19.38
CA TYR A 845 -19.03 -24.79 18.75
C TYR A 845 -19.09 -25.03 17.23
N THR A 846 -20.29 -24.96 16.68
CA THR A 846 -20.54 -25.38 15.30
C THR A 846 -21.12 -24.25 14.48
N GLY A 847 -20.47 -23.92 13.36
CA GLY A 847 -20.99 -22.96 12.39
C GLY A 847 -20.89 -23.46 10.97
N GLY A 848 -21.70 -22.89 10.08
CA GLY A 848 -21.60 -23.22 8.66
C GLY A 848 -20.37 -22.61 7.99
N ILE A 849 -19.81 -21.51 8.52
CA ILE A 849 -18.55 -20.91 8.04
C ILE A 849 -17.47 -21.07 9.09
N CYS A 850 -17.74 -20.60 10.32
CA CYS A 850 -16.79 -20.60 11.42
C CYS A 850 -17.35 -21.27 12.68
N GLY A 851 -16.59 -22.11 13.38
CA GLY A 851 -17.00 -22.62 14.69
C GLY A 851 -17.00 -21.50 15.74
N ILE A 852 -15.84 -20.86 15.92
CA ILE A 852 -15.62 -19.72 16.82
C ILE A 852 -15.01 -18.54 16.04
N GLN A 853 -15.74 -17.44 16.00
CA GLN A 853 -15.21 -16.13 15.61
C GLN A 853 -14.73 -15.42 16.88
N ASN A 854 -13.42 -15.32 17.08
CA ASN A 854 -12.86 -14.66 18.26
C ASN A 854 -12.73 -13.14 18.06
N SER A 855 -12.15 -12.76 16.93
CA SER A 855 -11.93 -11.39 16.45
C SER A 855 -11.77 -11.41 14.92
N GLY A 856 -11.64 -10.24 14.28
CA GLY A 856 -11.57 -10.13 12.82
C GLY A 856 -12.94 -10.08 12.13
N GLU A 857 -13.00 -10.50 10.87
CA GLU A 857 -14.19 -10.29 10.02
C GLU A 857 -14.64 -11.55 9.27
N LEU A 858 -15.95 -11.80 9.30
CA LEU A 858 -16.67 -12.70 8.39
C LEU A 858 -17.54 -11.84 7.48
N TYR A 859 -17.13 -11.67 6.22
CA TYR A 859 -17.80 -10.75 5.29
C TYR A 859 -18.13 -11.40 3.96
N LYS A 860 -19.39 -11.25 3.54
CA LYS A 860 -19.96 -11.90 2.35
C LYS A 860 -19.86 -13.42 2.36
N CYS A 861 -20.02 -14.03 3.54
CA CYS A 861 -19.94 -15.47 3.69
C CYS A 861 -21.33 -16.10 3.56
N SER A 862 -21.41 -17.31 3.00
CA SER A 862 -22.68 -18.01 2.85
C SER A 862 -22.61 -19.50 3.13
N SER A 863 -23.62 -20.02 3.84
CA SER A 863 -23.67 -21.43 4.21
C SER A 863 -24.96 -22.13 3.80
N LYS A 864 -24.82 -23.42 3.48
CA LYS A 864 -25.88 -24.37 3.14
C LYS A 864 -25.50 -25.75 3.69
N GLY A 865 -26.48 -26.63 3.77
CA GLY A 865 -26.27 -28.01 4.22
C GLY A 865 -26.94 -28.28 5.55
N ARG A 866 -26.36 -29.15 6.37
CA ARG A 866 -26.95 -29.59 7.64
C ARG A 866 -25.91 -29.61 8.76
N ILE A 867 -26.23 -28.97 9.86
CA ILE A 867 -25.35 -28.87 11.03
C ILE A 867 -26.04 -29.57 12.20
N TYR A 868 -25.37 -30.59 12.72
CA TYR A 868 -25.81 -31.40 13.86
C TYR A 868 -24.81 -31.22 15.00
N ALA A 869 -25.23 -30.62 16.11
CA ALA A 869 -24.44 -30.50 17.32
C ALA A 869 -25.13 -31.24 18.45
N GLN A 870 -24.55 -32.34 18.92
CA GLN A 870 -25.13 -33.16 19.98
C GLN A 870 -24.13 -33.30 21.12
N ALA A 871 -24.47 -32.78 22.29
CA ALA A 871 -23.62 -32.94 23.44
C ALA A 871 -23.74 -34.35 24.05
N GLY A 872 -22.65 -34.83 24.65
CA GLY A 872 -22.62 -36.12 25.35
C GLY A 872 -23.58 -36.19 26.54
N ASN A 873 -23.94 -37.42 26.91
CA ASN A 873 -24.83 -37.75 28.04
C ASN A 873 -24.13 -37.58 29.42
N SER A 874 -23.46 -36.47 29.68
CA SER A 874 -22.88 -36.14 30.99
C SER A 874 -23.02 -34.65 31.30
N ALA A 875 -23.31 -34.28 32.55
CA ALA A 875 -23.76 -32.94 32.95
C ALA A 875 -22.65 -32.04 33.53
N PRO A 876 -22.69 -30.70 33.33
CA PRO A 876 -23.50 -29.92 32.38
C PRO A 876 -22.74 -29.65 31.06
N SER A 877 -23.33 -30.03 29.92
CA SER A 877 -22.74 -29.94 28.57
C SER A 877 -23.35 -28.83 27.70
N ALA A 878 -22.62 -28.31 26.70
CA ALA A 878 -23.03 -27.12 25.93
C ALA A 878 -23.03 -27.32 24.39
N ALA A 879 -23.93 -26.64 23.68
CA ALA A 879 -23.94 -26.56 22.22
C ALA A 879 -24.24 -25.15 21.71
N TYR A 880 -23.26 -24.55 21.03
CA TYR A 880 -23.31 -23.29 20.30
C TYR A 880 -23.40 -23.60 18.80
N THR A 881 -24.53 -23.29 18.18
CA THR A 881 -24.83 -23.70 16.80
C THR A 881 -25.33 -22.53 15.98
N GLY A 882 -24.61 -22.19 14.91
CA GLY A 882 -24.98 -21.10 14.01
C GLY A 882 -24.94 -21.50 12.54
N GLY A 883 -25.69 -20.79 11.70
CA GLY A 883 -25.56 -20.93 10.26
C GLY A 883 -24.24 -20.37 9.73
N ILE A 884 -23.73 -19.28 10.29
CA ILE A 884 -22.43 -18.70 9.93
C ILE A 884 -21.41 -19.01 11.03
N ALA A 885 -21.67 -18.58 12.26
CA ALA A 885 -20.75 -18.74 13.40
C ALA A 885 -21.42 -19.47 14.57
N GLY A 886 -20.77 -20.47 15.17
CA GLY A 886 -21.28 -21.10 16.39
C GLY A 886 -21.26 -20.13 17.57
N LEU A 887 -20.07 -19.63 17.87
CA LEU A 887 -19.81 -18.56 18.84
C LEU A 887 -19.16 -17.38 18.12
N SER A 888 -19.60 -16.17 18.43
CA SER A 888 -18.96 -14.92 17.99
C SER A 888 -18.57 -14.11 19.22
N ALA A 889 -17.35 -14.28 19.71
CA ALA A 889 -16.85 -13.61 20.90
C ALA A 889 -16.62 -12.11 20.67
N GLY A 890 -16.10 -11.74 19.49
CA GLY A 890 -15.87 -10.37 19.04
C GLY A 890 -15.69 -10.27 17.51
N GLY A 891 -15.60 -9.05 17.00
CA GLY A 891 -15.42 -8.77 15.57
C GLY A 891 -16.72 -8.48 14.81
N LEU A 892 -16.70 -8.72 13.49
CA LEU A 892 -17.79 -8.37 12.57
C LEU A 892 -18.29 -9.59 11.79
N VAL A 893 -19.60 -9.80 11.80
CA VAL A 893 -20.29 -10.74 10.89
C VAL A 893 -21.23 -9.93 10.01
N MET A 894 -20.86 -9.75 8.75
CA MET A 894 -21.52 -8.78 7.89
C MET A 894 -21.84 -9.33 6.50
N HIS A 895 -22.97 -8.90 5.93
CA HIS A 895 -23.41 -9.29 4.58
C HIS A 895 -23.42 -10.80 4.34
N SER A 896 -23.72 -11.57 5.39
CA SER A 896 -23.59 -13.02 5.40
C SER A 896 -24.96 -13.71 5.47
N PHE A 897 -25.05 -14.87 4.81
CA PHE A 897 -26.32 -15.57 4.56
C PHE A 897 -26.26 -17.04 4.97
N SER A 898 -27.30 -17.56 5.62
CA SER A 898 -27.41 -19.00 5.88
C SER A 898 -28.73 -19.63 5.45
N ALA A 899 -28.63 -20.71 4.68
CA ALA A 899 -29.71 -21.65 4.40
C ALA A 899 -29.50 -23.03 5.06
N ALA A 900 -28.54 -23.14 5.99
CA ALA A 900 -28.22 -24.41 6.64
C ALA A 900 -29.33 -24.85 7.60
N GLY A 901 -29.70 -26.13 7.55
CA GLY A 901 -30.59 -26.72 8.56
C GLY A 901 -29.81 -27.01 9.85
N LEU A 902 -30.28 -26.46 10.98
CA LEU A 902 -29.59 -26.56 12.26
C LEU A 902 -30.33 -27.52 13.20
N THR A 903 -29.59 -28.44 13.82
CA THR A 903 -30.10 -29.34 14.86
C THR A 903 -29.11 -29.38 16.02
N ALA A 904 -29.53 -28.88 17.18
CA ALA A 904 -28.71 -28.82 18.38
C ALA A 904 -29.36 -29.56 19.54
N SER A 905 -28.59 -30.32 20.32
CA SER A 905 -29.07 -30.97 21.54
C SER A 905 -28.00 -31.00 22.62
N ALA A 906 -28.24 -30.37 23.78
CA ALA A 906 -27.29 -30.28 24.89
C ALA A 906 -27.99 -29.98 26.22
N ASN A 907 -27.26 -29.85 27.33
CA ASN A 907 -27.85 -29.28 28.54
C ASN A 907 -28.10 -27.78 28.32
N ASP A 908 -27.03 -27.02 28.06
CA ASP A 908 -27.10 -25.63 27.62
C ASP A 908 -26.98 -25.57 26.10
N SER A 909 -27.90 -24.88 25.43
CA SER A 909 -27.91 -24.81 23.98
C SER A 909 -28.27 -23.42 23.49
N TYR A 910 -27.48 -22.93 22.53
CA TYR A 910 -27.60 -21.63 21.90
C TYR A 910 -27.61 -21.84 20.39
N THR A 911 -28.76 -21.64 19.75
CA THR A 911 -28.93 -21.91 18.32
C THR A 911 -29.48 -20.69 17.59
N GLY A 912 -28.78 -20.22 16.56
CA GLY A 912 -29.24 -19.10 15.74
C GLY A 912 -29.04 -19.34 14.26
N GLY A 913 -29.92 -18.81 13.41
CA GLY A 913 -29.81 -18.98 11.97
C GLY A 913 -28.53 -18.40 11.38
N ILE A 914 -27.92 -17.39 12.02
CA ILE A 914 -26.60 -16.83 11.68
C ILE A 914 -25.59 -17.14 12.78
N VAL A 915 -25.84 -16.72 14.01
CA VAL A 915 -24.90 -16.90 15.14
C VAL A 915 -25.56 -17.67 16.28
N GLY A 916 -24.92 -18.71 16.82
CA GLY A 916 -25.43 -19.41 18.00
C GLY A 916 -25.44 -18.52 19.24
N TYR A 917 -24.26 -18.05 19.64
CA TYR A 917 -24.06 -17.12 20.75
C TYR A 917 -23.20 -15.93 20.31
N ASN A 918 -23.71 -14.72 20.52
CA ASN A 918 -23.00 -13.49 20.26
C ASN A 918 -22.57 -12.85 21.58
N GLY A 919 -21.25 -12.77 21.81
CA GLY A 919 -20.66 -12.10 22.97
C GLY A 919 -20.71 -10.58 22.78
N THR A 920 -19.73 -10.05 22.04
CA THR A 920 -19.56 -8.59 21.79
C THR A 920 -19.62 -8.20 20.31
N SER A 921 -19.88 -9.14 19.41
CA SER A 921 -19.71 -8.91 17.96
C SER A 921 -20.84 -8.07 17.37
N THR A 922 -20.54 -7.39 16.27
CA THR A 922 -21.56 -6.74 15.43
C THR A 922 -22.02 -7.71 14.34
N ILE A 923 -23.32 -7.96 14.29
CA ILE A 923 -23.97 -8.80 13.27
C ILE A 923 -24.82 -7.87 12.41
N GLN A 924 -24.40 -7.63 11.17
CA GLN A 924 -25.00 -6.60 10.33
C GLN A 924 -25.37 -7.10 8.93
N ASN A 925 -26.55 -6.71 8.45
CA ASN A 925 -27.00 -6.99 7.07
C ASN A 925 -26.96 -8.49 6.75
N THR A 926 -27.45 -9.31 7.68
CA THR A 926 -27.41 -10.77 7.58
C THR A 926 -28.78 -11.37 7.33
N TYR A 927 -28.82 -12.61 6.85
CA TYR A 927 -30.07 -13.25 6.48
C TYR A 927 -30.05 -14.76 6.73
N ALA A 928 -31.13 -15.31 7.31
CA ALA A 928 -31.28 -16.75 7.52
C ALA A 928 -32.60 -17.34 6.98
N THR A 929 -32.55 -18.48 6.29
CA THR A 929 -33.73 -19.31 5.91
C THR A 929 -33.73 -20.71 6.50
N GLY A 930 -32.65 -21.13 7.13
CA GLY A 930 -32.50 -22.50 7.63
C GLY A 930 -33.55 -22.89 8.66
N ALA A 931 -34.00 -24.14 8.65
CA ALA A 931 -34.82 -24.67 9.74
C ALA A 931 -34.00 -24.83 11.03
N ILE A 932 -34.58 -24.53 12.19
CA ILE A 932 -33.92 -24.66 13.50
C ILE A 932 -34.68 -25.66 14.39
N LEU A 933 -33.96 -26.68 14.85
CA LEU A 933 -34.43 -27.69 15.81
C LEU A 933 -33.48 -27.75 17.01
N GLN A 934 -33.99 -27.47 18.19
CA GLN A 934 -33.20 -27.43 19.41
C GLN A 934 -33.85 -28.24 20.54
N THR A 935 -33.05 -29.03 21.24
CA THR A 935 -33.47 -29.75 22.44
C THR A 935 -32.46 -29.53 23.56
N GLY A 936 -32.81 -28.72 24.55
CA GLY A 936 -32.00 -28.41 25.72
C GLY A 936 -32.47 -29.08 27.01
N GLY A 937 -31.77 -28.85 28.15
CA GLY A 937 -32.26 -29.23 29.48
C GLY A 937 -32.34 -30.73 29.75
N ILE A 938 -31.49 -31.52 29.09
CA ILE A 938 -31.49 -32.99 29.16
C ILE A 938 -31.25 -33.50 30.60
N TYR A 939 -30.48 -32.77 31.41
CA TYR A 939 -30.16 -33.15 32.80
C TYR A 939 -30.91 -32.36 33.85
N ARG A 940 -30.91 -31.03 33.76
CA ARG A 940 -31.57 -30.13 34.72
C ARG A 940 -32.34 -29.04 34.00
N ALA A 941 -33.58 -29.35 33.62
CA ALA A 941 -34.42 -28.46 32.81
C ALA A 941 -34.70 -27.09 33.46
N ASP A 942 -34.59 -26.97 34.77
CA ASP A 942 -34.81 -25.77 35.58
C ASP A 942 -33.58 -24.85 35.66
N GLU A 943 -32.37 -25.38 35.52
CA GLU A 943 -31.11 -24.62 35.59
C GLU A 943 -30.49 -24.33 34.22
N SER A 944 -30.99 -24.95 33.15
CA SER A 944 -30.37 -24.93 31.82
C SER A 944 -30.70 -23.69 30.98
N GLN A 945 -29.70 -23.18 30.26
CA GLN A 945 -29.83 -22.09 29.30
C GLN A 945 -30.13 -22.65 27.90
N VAL A 946 -31.37 -22.50 27.44
CA VAL A 946 -31.82 -23.08 26.16
C VAL A 946 -32.48 -21.99 25.31
N PHE A 947 -31.78 -21.52 24.28
CA PHE A 947 -32.16 -20.35 23.48
C PHE A 947 -32.07 -20.65 21.97
N ALA A 948 -33.16 -20.41 21.24
CA ALA A 948 -33.24 -20.51 19.78
C ALA A 948 -33.76 -19.21 19.13
N GLY A 949 -32.95 -18.58 18.28
CA GLY A 949 -33.37 -17.39 17.52
C GLY A 949 -33.29 -17.59 16.01
N GLY A 950 -34.13 -16.87 15.24
CA GLY A 950 -34.04 -16.91 13.78
C GLY A 950 -32.71 -16.38 13.23
N ILE A 951 -32.09 -15.39 13.89
CA ILE A 951 -30.75 -14.88 13.57
C ILE A 951 -29.74 -15.29 14.63
N VAL A 952 -30.00 -14.97 15.91
CA VAL A 952 -29.05 -15.19 17.01
C VAL A 952 -29.69 -15.99 18.13
N GLY A 953 -29.04 -17.04 18.64
CA GLY A 953 -29.57 -17.76 19.81
C GLY A 953 -29.60 -16.89 21.06
N CYS A 954 -28.44 -16.39 21.50
CA CYS A 954 -28.31 -15.45 22.60
C CYS A 954 -27.36 -14.30 22.21
N ASN A 955 -27.73 -13.06 22.51
CA ASN A 955 -26.91 -11.88 22.29
C ASN A 955 -26.58 -11.22 23.64
N GLU A 956 -25.36 -11.40 24.11
CA GLU A 956 -24.96 -10.96 25.45
C GLU A 956 -24.80 -9.43 25.53
N THR A 957 -23.86 -8.86 24.77
CA THR A 957 -23.55 -7.41 24.73
C THR A 957 -23.39 -6.86 23.30
N GLY A 958 -23.48 -7.73 22.28
CA GLY A 958 -23.28 -7.35 20.88
C GLY A 958 -24.44 -6.60 20.25
N PHE A 959 -24.26 -6.23 18.98
CA PHE A 959 -25.23 -5.46 18.21
C PHE A 959 -25.76 -6.24 17.01
N ILE A 960 -27.08 -6.32 16.84
CA ILE A 960 -27.72 -6.98 15.70
C ILE A 960 -28.45 -5.91 14.87
N ASN A 961 -28.02 -5.69 13.63
CA ASN A 961 -28.59 -4.63 12.79
C ASN A 961 -28.91 -5.12 11.37
N GLY A 962 -30.06 -4.74 10.83
CA GLY A 962 -30.39 -5.03 9.43
C GLY A 962 -30.50 -6.54 9.16
N ALA A 963 -30.85 -7.35 10.15
CA ALA A 963 -30.89 -8.81 10.01
C ALA A 963 -32.29 -9.31 9.67
N VAL A 964 -32.38 -10.33 8.80
CA VAL A 964 -33.66 -10.86 8.31
C VAL A 964 -33.80 -12.38 8.54
N ALA A 965 -34.78 -12.76 9.37
CA ALA A 965 -35.11 -14.14 9.66
C ALA A 965 -36.29 -14.62 8.81
N LEU A 966 -36.00 -15.45 7.80
CA LEU A 966 -36.97 -16.12 6.92
C LEU A 966 -37.05 -17.63 7.16
N ASN A 967 -36.63 -18.09 8.34
CA ASN A 967 -36.67 -19.50 8.74
C ASN A 967 -38.12 -20.04 8.68
N PRO A 968 -38.34 -21.26 8.16
CA PRO A 968 -39.67 -21.85 8.11
C PRO A 968 -40.21 -22.23 9.50
N TYR A 969 -39.32 -22.59 10.42
CA TYR A 969 -39.66 -22.88 11.82
C TYR A 969 -38.43 -22.77 12.73
N VAL A 970 -38.69 -22.39 13.98
CA VAL A 970 -37.74 -22.35 15.10
C VAL A 970 -38.34 -23.14 16.25
N LYS A 971 -37.95 -24.41 16.37
CA LYS A 971 -38.50 -25.33 17.38
C LYS A 971 -37.49 -25.56 18.50
N SER A 972 -37.86 -25.18 19.72
CA SER A 972 -37.08 -25.41 20.93
C SER A 972 -37.99 -25.86 22.08
N ASN A 973 -37.45 -26.61 23.04
CA ASN A 973 -38.08 -26.83 24.36
C ASN A 973 -37.66 -25.75 25.39
N GLY A 974 -36.79 -24.83 25.00
CA GLY A 974 -36.37 -23.65 25.75
C GLY A 974 -37.10 -22.38 25.32
N ALA A 975 -36.47 -21.23 25.53
CA ALA A 975 -36.95 -19.95 25.03
C ALA A 975 -36.62 -19.80 23.54
N SER A 976 -37.55 -19.23 22.78
CA SER A 976 -37.40 -19.00 21.35
C SER A 976 -37.75 -17.56 20.99
N GLY A 977 -37.03 -16.97 20.04
CA GLY A 977 -37.34 -15.66 19.49
C GLY A 977 -37.27 -15.66 17.95
N ARG A 978 -37.99 -14.74 17.31
CA ARG A 978 -37.97 -14.61 15.84
C ARG A 978 -36.64 -14.08 15.33
N ILE A 979 -35.99 -13.15 16.05
CA ILE A 979 -34.64 -12.67 15.75
C ILE A 979 -33.66 -13.23 16.77
N CYS A 980 -33.88 -12.96 18.04
CA CYS A 980 -33.05 -13.43 19.14
C CYS A 980 -33.88 -13.92 20.33
N ALA A 981 -33.48 -15.05 20.93
CA ALA A 981 -34.20 -15.61 22.08
C ALA A 981 -33.86 -14.93 23.41
N LYS A 982 -32.69 -14.29 23.55
CA LYS A 982 -32.30 -13.57 24.76
C LYS A 982 -31.28 -12.45 24.49
N THR A 983 -31.55 -11.26 25.02
CA THR A 983 -30.70 -10.06 24.90
C THR A 983 -30.46 -9.38 26.26
N PRO A 984 -29.57 -9.90 27.15
CA PRO A 984 -29.40 -9.34 28.50
C PRO A 984 -28.88 -7.89 28.50
N GLU A 985 -27.83 -7.61 27.72
CA GLU A 985 -27.26 -6.27 27.54
C GLU A 985 -27.02 -5.93 26.06
N GLY A 986 -27.35 -6.87 25.15
CA GLY A 986 -27.21 -6.72 23.73
C GLY A 986 -28.29 -5.80 23.15
N ASN A 987 -27.95 -5.13 22.06
CA ASN A 987 -28.85 -4.20 21.36
C ASN A 987 -29.18 -4.69 19.95
N GLY A 988 -30.32 -4.25 19.44
CA GLY A 988 -30.71 -4.50 18.06
C GLY A 988 -31.42 -3.30 17.45
N SER A 989 -31.27 -3.14 16.14
CA SER A 989 -32.02 -2.17 15.34
C SER A 989 -32.39 -2.78 14.00
N ASP A 990 -33.52 -2.35 13.42
CA ASP A 990 -33.86 -2.65 12.02
C ASP A 990 -33.78 -4.14 11.66
N ASN A 991 -34.26 -4.99 12.56
CA ASN A 991 -34.32 -6.44 12.37
C ASN A 991 -35.73 -6.87 11.97
N TYR A 992 -35.84 -7.88 11.10
CA TYR A 992 -37.12 -8.27 10.51
C TYR A 992 -37.32 -9.77 10.43
N ALA A 993 -38.56 -10.21 10.68
CA ALA A 993 -38.89 -11.64 10.74
C ALA A 993 -40.13 -12.00 9.92
N TYR A 994 -40.13 -13.22 9.38
CA TYR A 994 -41.29 -13.77 8.67
C TYR A 994 -42.51 -13.92 9.59
N ASP A 995 -43.66 -13.44 9.14
CA ASP A 995 -44.94 -13.54 9.86
C ASP A 995 -45.37 -14.98 10.19
N ASN A 996 -45.26 -15.92 9.26
CA ASN A 996 -45.65 -17.33 9.46
C ASN A 996 -44.51 -18.25 9.92
N MET A 997 -43.49 -17.71 10.60
CA MET A 997 -42.49 -18.53 11.26
C MET A 997 -43.15 -19.35 12.40
N ASP A 998 -43.10 -20.69 12.33
CA ASP A 998 -43.58 -21.57 13.39
C ASP A 998 -42.58 -21.57 14.57
N ILE A 999 -42.97 -20.98 15.70
CA ILE A 999 -42.13 -20.80 16.88
C ILE A 999 -42.75 -21.48 18.11
N ALA A 1000 -41.92 -22.20 18.89
CA ALA A 1000 -42.37 -22.82 20.14
C ALA A 1000 -42.63 -21.74 21.20
N LEU A 1001 -43.87 -21.63 21.69
CA LEU A 1001 -44.33 -20.57 22.60
C LEU A 1001 -43.71 -20.70 24.00
N ARG A 1002 -42.56 -20.05 24.20
CA ARG A 1002 -42.00 -19.72 25.53
C ARG A 1002 -41.18 -18.43 25.41
N ASP A 1003 -41.84 -17.30 25.70
CA ASP A 1003 -41.18 -15.99 25.67
C ASP A 1003 -40.28 -15.81 26.91
N ALA A 1004 -39.02 -15.46 26.68
CA ALA A 1004 -38.14 -14.92 27.71
C ALA A 1004 -38.45 -13.42 27.91
N PRO A 1005 -38.19 -12.84 29.10
CA PRO A 1005 -38.45 -11.41 29.36
C PRO A 1005 -37.77 -10.47 28.35
N ASP A 1006 -36.62 -10.88 27.82
CA ASP A 1006 -35.73 -10.07 26.97
C ASP A 1006 -35.55 -10.70 25.58
N CYS A 1007 -36.64 -11.12 24.93
CA CYS A 1007 -36.59 -11.65 23.57
C CYS A 1007 -36.73 -10.54 22.50
N GLU A 1008 -35.97 -10.65 21.41
CA GLU A 1008 -36.02 -9.73 20.25
C GLU A 1008 -36.76 -10.43 19.11
N ASN A 1009 -37.92 -9.90 18.74
CA ASN A 1009 -38.72 -10.44 17.64
C ASN A 1009 -38.62 -9.61 16.35
N GLY A 1010 -38.00 -8.42 16.42
CA GLY A 1010 -37.92 -7.49 15.30
C GLY A 1010 -39.29 -7.08 14.75
N THR A 1011 -39.27 -6.46 13.58
CA THR A 1011 -40.47 -6.13 12.81
C THR A 1011 -40.95 -7.33 12.02
N VAL A 1012 -42.17 -7.79 12.31
CA VAL A 1012 -42.75 -8.95 11.64
C VAL A 1012 -43.39 -8.54 10.31
N LEU A 1013 -42.97 -9.16 9.21
CA LEU A 1013 -43.44 -8.84 7.85
C LEU A 1013 -43.80 -10.11 7.05
N PRO A 1014 -44.70 -10.00 6.05
CA PRO A 1014 -44.98 -11.09 5.13
C PRO A 1014 -43.76 -11.52 4.33
N ALA A 1015 -43.68 -12.82 4.03
CA ALA A 1015 -42.63 -13.39 3.19
C ALA A 1015 -42.45 -12.61 1.88
N ALA A 1016 -43.54 -12.21 1.22
CA ALA A 1016 -43.48 -11.48 -0.05
C ALA A 1016 -42.69 -10.17 0.06
N THR A 1017 -42.76 -9.47 1.20
CA THR A 1017 -42.01 -8.23 1.44
C THR A 1017 -40.55 -8.54 1.70
N LEU A 1018 -40.26 -9.48 2.61
CA LEU A 1018 -38.89 -9.86 2.99
C LEU A 1018 -38.11 -10.59 1.88
N LYS A 1019 -38.81 -11.08 0.86
CA LYS A 1019 -38.25 -11.69 -0.36
C LYS A 1019 -38.09 -10.66 -1.49
N ASN A 1020 -38.69 -9.49 -1.35
CA ASN A 1020 -38.63 -8.48 -2.38
C ASN A 1020 -37.26 -7.78 -2.34
N ALA A 1021 -36.52 -7.78 -3.44
CA ALA A 1021 -35.26 -7.02 -3.55
C ALA A 1021 -35.45 -5.52 -3.27
N SER A 1022 -36.64 -4.97 -3.55
CA SER A 1022 -36.97 -3.59 -3.21
C SER A 1022 -36.96 -3.37 -1.70
N PHE A 1023 -37.33 -4.36 -0.87
CA PHE A 1023 -37.28 -4.22 0.58
C PHE A 1023 -35.87 -3.89 1.05
N PHE A 1024 -34.84 -4.44 0.42
CA PHE A 1024 -33.47 -4.16 0.81
C PHE A 1024 -32.98 -2.83 0.24
N THR A 1025 -33.55 -2.35 -0.86
CA THR A 1025 -33.08 -1.15 -1.55
C THR A 1025 -33.96 0.09 -1.32
N THR A 1026 -35.10 0.00 -0.64
CA THR A 1026 -36.01 1.13 -0.37
C THR A 1026 -35.53 1.95 0.84
N PRO A 1027 -35.70 3.30 0.86
CA PRO A 1027 -35.48 4.15 2.05
C PRO A 1027 -36.04 3.54 3.34
N ILE A 1028 -35.31 3.63 4.46
CA ILE A 1028 -35.73 3.06 5.75
C ILE A 1028 -37.05 3.68 6.20
N GLY A 1029 -37.23 5.00 5.98
CA GLY A 1029 -38.49 5.71 6.26
C GLY A 1029 -39.70 5.30 5.39
N GLN A 1030 -39.50 4.47 4.35
CA GLN A 1030 -40.57 3.92 3.50
C GLN A 1030 -40.73 2.40 3.64
N GLY A 1031 -40.09 1.78 4.64
CA GLY A 1031 -40.24 0.36 4.97
C GLY A 1031 -39.23 -0.58 4.32
N GLY A 1032 -38.03 -0.10 3.95
CA GLY A 1032 -36.91 -0.92 3.50
C GLY A 1032 -35.75 -1.04 4.51
N LEU A 1033 -34.82 -1.97 4.28
CA LEU A 1033 -33.72 -2.34 5.20
C LEU A 1033 -32.48 -1.45 5.07
N LEU A 1034 -32.00 -1.18 3.84
CA LEU A 1034 -30.73 -0.47 3.62
C LEU A 1034 -30.91 1.01 3.27
N GLY A 1035 -32.14 1.45 3.01
CA GLY A 1035 -32.43 2.86 2.99
C GLY A 1035 -31.86 3.66 1.82
N TRP A 1036 -31.96 3.20 0.56
CA TRP A 1036 -31.41 4.00 -0.55
C TRP A 1036 -32.36 5.13 -0.92
N SER A 1037 -32.03 6.35 -0.53
CA SER A 1037 -32.67 7.55 -1.07
C SER A 1037 -32.27 7.76 -2.54
N SER A 1038 -33.23 8.08 -3.41
CA SER A 1038 -32.96 8.65 -4.74
C SER A 1038 -32.69 10.15 -4.71
N VAL A 1039 -32.69 10.76 -3.52
CA VAL A 1039 -32.51 12.19 -3.27
C VAL A 1039 -31.35 12.39 -2.30
N ARG A 1040 -30.26 13.02 -2.77
CA ARG A 1040 -29.12 13.45 -1.94
C ARG A 1040 -29.61 14.43 -0.87
N ASP A 1041 -29.04 14.32 0.32
CA ASP A 1041 -29.18 15.19 1.51
C ASP A 1041 -30.32 14.85 2.49
N ASP A 1042 -29.99 14.00 3.47
CA ASP A 1042 -30.57 14.05 4.81
C ASP A 1042 -29.41 14.13 5.85
N PRO A 1043 -29.29 15.20 6.66
CA PRO A 1043 -28.17 15.41 7.58
C PRO A 1043 -28.15 14.51 8.83
N GLU A 1044 -29.11 13.61 9.06
CA GLU A 1044 -29.25 12.92 10.37
C GLU A 1044 -29.04 11.39 10.38
N SER A 1045 -28.89 10.67 9.25
CA SER A 1045 -29.15 9.21 9.26
C SER A 1045 -28.03 8.21 8.88
N GLY A 1046 -26.76 8.61 8.75
CA GLY A 1046 -25.61 7.69 8.88
C GLY A 1046 -25.60 6.34 8.10
N VAL A 1047 -25.94 6.30 6.79
CA VAL A 1047 -25.75 5.09 5.94
C VAL A 1047 -25.37 5.46 4.48
N TRP A 1048 -24.51 4.62 3.88
CA TRP A 1048 -23.80 4.68 2.59
C TRP A 1048 -24.62 5.01 1.32
N THR A 1049 -24.04 5.74 0.36
CA THR A 1049 -24.27 5.51 -1.10
C THR A 1049 -23.01 5.80 -1.94
N ASP A 1050 -22.81 4.98 -2.98
CA ASP A 1050 -21.66 4.95 -3.91
C ASP A 1050 -22.16 5.14 -5.36
N ASN A 1051 -21.28 5.53 -6.29
CA ASN A 1051 -21.51 5.33 -7.73
C ASN A 1051 -20.22 5.38 -8.57
N VAL A 1052 -19.90 4.26 -9.22
CA VAL A 1052 -19.01 4.11 -10.38
C VAL A 1052 -19.85 3.73 -11.60
N LEU A 1053 -19.57 4.33 -12.75
CA LEU A 1053 -20.24 4.09 -14.04
C LEU A 1053 -19.63 2.90 -14.79
N GLY A 1054 -20.44 1.87 -15.05
CA GLY A 1054 -20.10 0.79 -16.00
C GLY A 1054 -20.68 -0.58 -15.68
N ALA A 1055 -21.02 -0.86 -14.42
CA ALA A 1055 -21.63 -2.12 -14.02
C ALA A 1055 -23.11 -1.93 -13.67
N ARG A 1056 -24.02 -2.32 -14.57
CA ARG A 1056 -25.41 -2.60 -14.15
C ARG A 1056 -25.43 -3.96 -13.48
N ASN A 1057 -25.10 -4.04 -12.19
CA ASN A 1057 -25.40 -5.21 -11.36
C ASN A 1057 -25.63 -4.75 -9.91
N TYR A 1058 -26.89 -4.77 -9.50
CA TYR A 1058 -27.30 -4.60 -8.11
C TYR A 1058 -27.34 -5.97 -7.43
N THR A 1059 -26.80 -6.10 -6.22
CA THR A 1059 -26.86 -7.35 -5.46
C THR A 1059 -27.38 -7.08 -4.05
N LEU A 1060 -28.65 -7.44 -3.79
CA LEU A 1060 -29.19 -8.15 -2.61
C LEU A 1060 -30.74 -8.12 -2.66
N PRO A 1061 -31.48 -9.17 -2.24
CA PRO A 1061 -31.08 -10.52 -1.81
C PRO A 1061 -31.77 -11.65 -2.59
N LEU A 1062 -31.19 -12.83 -2.42
CA LEU A 1062 -31.80 -14.09 -2.81
C LEU A 1062 -33.11 -14.28 -2.06
N LEU A 1063 -34.21 -14.43 -2.81
CA LEU A 1063 -35.22 -15.52 -2.76
C LEU A 1063 -36.55 -14.97 -3.32
N ASP A 1064 -37.32 -15.66 -4.16
CA ASP A 1064 -37.88 -16.97 -3.81
C ASP A 1064 -38.59 -17.68 -4.98
N GLY A 1065 -38.66 -19.02 -4.89
CA GLY A 1065 -39.31 -19.88 -5.89
C GLY A 1065 -38.48 -21.11 -6.31
N VAL A 1066 -37.95 -21.89 -5.36
CA VAL A 1066 -37.54 -23.30 -5.48
C VAL A 1066 -37.29 -23.88 -6.91
N LYS A 1067 -36.02 -23.86 -7.34
CA LYS A 1067 -35.18 -24.86 -8.07
C LYS A 1067 -34.17 -24.11 -8.96
N TYR A 1068 -32.89 -24.50 -8.89
CA TYR A 1068 -31.72 -23.90 -9.57
C TYR A 1068 -31.21 -22.55 -9.02
N GLN A 1069 -30.87 -22.51 -7.73
CA GLN A 1069 -30.01 -21.49 -7.11
C GLN A 1069 -28.52 -21.68 -7.48
N ASN A 1070 -28.22 -21.96 -8.77
CA ASN A 1070 -26.97 -22.54 -9.26
C ASN A 1070 -26.01 -21.56 -9.96
N THR A 1071 -25.97 -20.27 -9.61
CA THR A 1071 -24.96 -19.37 -10.20
C THR A 1071 -24.23 -18.55 -9.16
N PHE A 1072 -23.77 -19.19 -8.09
CA PHE A 1072 -22.37 -19.01 -7.70
C PHE A 1072 -21.59 -19.93 -8.64
N THR A 1073 -20.98 -19.37 -9.68
CA THR A 1073 -20.17 -20.17 -10.60
C THR A 1073 -18.85 -20.45 -9.88
N MET A 1074 -18.75 -21.63 -9.25
CA MET A 1074 -17.46 -22.18 -8.86
C MET A 1074 -16.62 -22.30 -10.14
N PRO A 1075 -15.37 -21.83 -10.17
CA PRO A 1075 -14.53 -21.96 -11.36
C PRO A 1075 -14.45 -23.40 -11.87
N ASN A 1076 -14.55 -24.42 -10.99
CA ASN A 1076 -14.22 -25.80 -11.36
C ASN A 1076 -15.21 -26.91 -10.98
N ILE A 1077 -16.25 -26.68 -10.17
CA ILE A 1077 -17.29 -27.70 -9.90
C ILE A 1077 -18.57 -27.33 -10.67
N ARG A 1078 -18.78 -28.03 -11.80
CA ARG A 1078 -19.94 -27.88 -12.69
C ARG A 1078 -21.23 -28.46 -12.11
#